data_AF-A0A3N5UCZ8-F1
#
_entry.id   AF-A0A3N5UCZ8-F1
#
_cell.length_a   1.000
_cell.length_b   1.000
_cell.length_c   1.000
_cell.angle_alpha   90.00
_cell.angle_beta   90.00
_cell.angle_gamma   90.00
#
_symmetry.space_group_name_H-M   'P 1'
#
loop_
_entity.id
_entity.type
_entity.pdbx_description
1 polymer ?
#
loop_
_entity_poly.entity_id
_entity_poly.type
_entity_poly.pdbx_seq_one_letter_code
_entity_poly.pdbx_strand_id
1 'polypeptide(L)'
;MAGTDSIPQESFLKEDSFGFIKAEDFESLGIDASDIPPGTFPAHKHPSRLLSRFGGNAYGFGFFEAYDRLSPKDQTLLQSISPGKPEYAKPFYKDINRIYENMGLLIRFSSLGKPYYLIPVHTVSRSLSTVRNKADEITGVIHAHRKKTLKESLRIGFLTHSDDLLIPELSLRFKEHQFIILDSFGKLSSLQGPLDMVILPRELRELVFTEQLSPEARKDISKRQLESYAYYIIGKAYSLLKPEGEIFVIASRLPVEAHREIRVRFHTEEEAKNFVLFSHIFKTERRYQAKAKSFTLSVFEFHKYLNPPYVEKEVLDSLLGHRSVEDMSLREINQLPYLHFSLDDGLSYNQEKVWTKILSVFFSKIFLKPLIPDSVKSDWKKRFSTGKYTPDYLLTYLGQKKSLRVTTEDLKREVADSRLAGCPLALLADYRDSFDYVLSTLQVLKKIKTMSFEGVPELFMERLREPLESKRRRYGALNHVLKLMSKLHHLERIRTCVNPEGVEGSRTPVLKHLETLCLFGFPQEELKEIFLIVLGHSSLGRILSGKMNEKALKPVSDLARTLDPQEALNLLRYCRLMSMAETVASRRTELKQEELSELFDLYESMVRVVTNRELDWDRLLDEKIIAVGGIRPMAIRKVLKMMNQFRFLNQWPELKDKGEMEKETLADYDPE
;
A
#
# COMPACT_ATOMS: atom_id res chain seq x y z
N MET A 1 -34.71 -25.64 42.63
CA MET A 1 -35.67 -26.07 41.59
C MET A 1 -36.30 -24.84 40.99
N ALA A 2 -36.32 -24.77 39.65
CA ALA A 2 -36.84 -23.72 38.75
C ALA A 2 -36.12 -22.34 38.82
N GLY A 3 -35.61 -21.72 37.76
CA GLY A 3 -35.60 -22.05 36.33
C GLY A 3 -34.27 -21.66 35.68
N THR A 4 -33.66 -22.64 35.02
CA THR A 4 -32.64 -22.48 33.99
C THR A 4 -33.30 -21.94 32.74
N ASP A 5 -33.01 -20.71 32.32
CA ASP A 5 -33.18 -20.31 30.93
C ASP A 5 -32.09 -21.00 30.10
N SER A 6 -32.36 -22.27 29.83
CA SER A 6 -31.65 -23.11 28.89
C SER A 6 -31.88 -22.54 27.49
N ILE A 7 -30.96 -21.69 27.03
CA ILE A 7 -30.66 -21.61 25.60
C ILE A 7 -30.39 -23.07 25.16
N PRO A 8 -31.06 -23.61 24.12
CA PRO A 8 -30.98 -25.02 23.80
C PRO A 8 -29.55 -25.39 23.38
N GLN A 9 -28.78 -25.96 24.33
CA GLN A 9 -27.39 -26.38 24.18
C GLN A 9 -27.22 -27.46 23.10
N GLU A 10 -28.29 -28.14 22.68
CA GLU A 10 -28.21 -29.30 21.80
C GLU A 10 -28.42 -28.99 20.30
N SER A 11 -28.87 -27.79 19.94
CA SER A 11 -29.17 -27.42 18.54
C SER A 11 -28.01 -26.71 17.83
N PHE A 12 -27.16 -25.98 18.56
CA PHE A 12 -26.04 -25.20 18.01
C PHE A 12 -24.81 -26.03 17.62
N LEU A 13 -24.71 -27.28 18.09
CA LEU A 13 -23.53 -28.14 17.95
C LEU A 13 -23.45 -28.93 16.63
N LYS A 14 -24.44 -28.82 15.71
CA LYS A 14 -24.41 -29.63 14.47
C LYS A 14 -23.47 -29.10 13.38
N GLU A 15 -23.09 -27.82 13.42
CA GLU A 15 -22.01 -27.25 12.58
C GLU A 15 -21.26 -26.18 13.38
N ASP A 16 -20.29 -26.61 14.20
CA ASP A 16 -19.47 -25.71 15.01
C ASP A 16 -18.53 -24.86 14.14
N SER A 17 -19.06 -23.76 13.62
CA SER A 17 -18.34 -22.86 12.70
C SER A 17 -17.16 -22.18 13.39
N PHE A 18 -17.27 -21.89 14.69
CA PHE A 18 -16.23 -21.20 15.46
C PHE A 18 -15.19 -22.17 16.07
N GLY A 19 -15.49 -23.46 16.16
CA GLY A 19 -14.63 -24.43 16.84
C GLY A 19 -14.61 -24.16 18.34
N PHE A 20 -15.79 -24.15 18.98
CA PHE A 20 -15.94 -23.98 20.41
C PHE A 20 -15.18 -25.06 21.18
N ILE A 21 -14.44 -24.61 22.20
CA ILE A 21 -13.63 -25.47 23.04
C ILE A 21 -14.49 -25.91 24.22
N LYS A 22 -14.62 -27.23 24.42
CA LYS A 22 -15.38 -27.77 25.55
C LYS A 22 -14.57 -27.67 26.83
N ALA A 23 -15.24 -27.54 27.97
CA ALA A 23 -14.60 -27.47 29.28
C ALA A 23 -13.72 -28.70 29.58
N GLU A 24 -14.13 -29.87 29.06
CA GLU A 24 -13.38 -31.13 29.14
C GLU A 24 -11.98 -31.05 28.49
N ASP A 25 -11.82 -30.18 27.49
CA ASP A 25 -10.57 -30.03 26.72
C ASP A 25 -9.65 -28.94 27.29
N PHE A 26 -10.05 -28.21 28.35
CA PHE A 26 -9.26 -27.08 28.86
C PHE A 26 -7.90 -27.53 29.39
N GLU A 27 -7.87 -28.61 30.17
CA GLU A 27 -6.63 -29.13 30.76
C GLU A 27 -5.66 -29.62 29.67
N SER A 28 -6.18 -30.32 28.65
CA SER A 28 -5.36 -30.83 27.54
C SER A 28 -4.82 -29.74 26.62
N LEU A 29 -5.55 -28.62 26.49
CA LEU A 29 -5.15 -27.45 25.71
C LEU A 29 -4.37 -26.41 26.53
N GLY A 30 -4.24 -26.63 27.85
CA GLY A 30 -3.52 -25.77 28.77
C GLY A 30 -4.23 -24.43 29.04
N ILE A 31 -5.55 -24.39 28.95
CA ILE A 31 -6.41 -23.21 29.15
C ILE A 31 -6.77 -23.09 30.64
N ASP A 32 -6.59 -21.91 31.21
CA ASP A 32 -7.04 -21.62 32.57
C ASP A 32 -8.51 -21.20 32.56
N ALA A 33 -9.35 -21.86 33.36
CA ALA A 33 -10.76 -21.54 33.44
C ALA A 33 -11.02 -20.15 34.02
N SER A 34 -10.10 -19.61 34.83
CA SER A 34 -10.22 -18.24 35.35
C SER A 34 -10.08 -17.18 34.26
N ASP A 35 -9.43 -17.50 33.15
CA ASP A 35 -9.21 -16.57 32.04
C ASP A 35 -10.43 -16.46 31.11
N ILE A 36 -11.50 -17.22 31.38
CA ILE A 36 -12.75 -17.25 30.62
C ILE A 36 -13.83 -16.49 31.39
N PRO A 37 -14.15 -15.24 30.99
CA PRO A 37 -15.17 -14.47 31.68
C PRO A 37 -16.57 -15.04 31.44
N PRO A 38 -17.47 -15.01 32.46
CA PRO A 38 -18.85 -15.44 32.33
C PRO A 38 -19.58 -14.76 31.16
N GLY A 39 -20.33 -15.54 30.39
CA GLY A 39 -21.04 -15.05 29.21
C GLY A 39 -20.21 -15.03 27.91
N THR A 40 -19.02 -15.64 27.93
CA THR A 40 -18.23 -15.93 26.73
C THR A 40 -18.01 -17.43 26.55
N PHE A 41 -17.78 -17.85 25.30
CA PHE A 41 -17.37 -19.20 24.96
C PHE A 41 -15.96 -19.18 24.36
N PRO A 42 -15.02 -20.00 24.86
CA PRO A 42 -13.72 -20.16 24.22
C PRO A 42 -13.87 -20.87 22.88
N ALA A 43 -13.15 -20.40 21.86
CA ALA A 43 -13.22 -20.92 20.50
C ALA A 43 -11.85 -20.82 19.79
N HIS A 44 -11.65 -21.68 18.80
CA HIS A 44 -10.46 -21.65 17.95
C HIS A 44 -10.51 -20.56 16.88
N LYS A 45 -11.70 -20.12 16.48
CA LYS A 45 -11.91 -19.06 15.48
C LYS A 45 -12.78 -17.94 16.06
N HIS A 46 -12.79 -16.80 15.41
CA HIS A 46 -13.53 -15.62 15.86
C HIS A 46 -14.23 -14.90 14.69
N PRO A 47 -15.28 -14.11 14.95
CA PRO A 47 -15.89 -13.29 13.90
C PRO A 47 -14.93 -12.20 13.42
N SER A 48 -15.12 -11.77 12.16
CA SER A 48 -14.22 -10.82 11.50
C SER A 48 -14.07 -9.48 12.23
N ARG A 49 -15.16 -8.95 12.81
CA ARG A 49 -15.17 -7.67 13.53
C ARG A 49 -16.13 -7.71 14.72
N LEU A 50 -15.61 -7.36 15.88
CA LEU A 50 -16.38 -7.02 17.07
C LEU A 50 -15.72 -5.81 17.72
N LEU A 51 -16.47 -4.72 17.92
CA LEU A 51 -15.87 -3.50 18.48
C LEU A 51 -15.54 -3.70 19.95
N SER A 52 -14.35 -3.30 20.40
CA SER A 52 -14.01 -3.24 21.82
C SER A 52 -14.61 -1.99 22.45
N ARG A 53 -14.92 -2.03 23.77
CA ARG A 53 -15.37 -0.86 24.55
C ARG A 53 -14.42 0.34 24.50
N PHE A 54 -13.14 0.12 24.15
CA PHE A 54 -12.13 1.16 24.04
C PHE A 54 -11.87 1.65 22.61
N GLY A 55 -12.61 1.12 21.63
CA GLY A 55 -12.38 1.37 20.20
C GLY A 55 -11.62 0.21 19.55
N GLY A 56 -11.66 0.16 18.22
CA GLY A 56 -11.02 -0.90 17.43
C GLY A 56 -11.68 -2.29 17.54
N ASN A 57 -11.05 -3.31 16.95
CA ASN A 57 -11.56 -4.70 16.94
C ASN A 57 -11.06 -5.47 18.17
N ALA A 58 -11.96 -6.05 18.95
CA ALA A 58 -11.66 -6.83 20.15
C ALA A 58 -10.78 -8.07 19.86
N TYR A 59 -10.67 -8.49 18.60
CA TYR A 59 -9.80 -9.58 18.15
C TYR A 59 -8.52 -9.08 17.46
N GLY A 60 -7.92 -7.99 17.95
CA GLY A 60 -6.56 -7.59 17.61
C GLY A 60 -6.38 -6.09 17.32
N PHE A 61 -7.29 -5.48 16.55
CA PHE A 61 -7.14 -4.06 16.15
C PHE A 61 -7.26 -3.09 17.33
N GLY A 62 -8.12 -3.38 18.33
CA GLY A 62 -8.28 -2.59 19.57
C GLY A 62 -7.00 -2.43 20.40
N PHE A 63 -5.95 -3.20 20.05
CA PHE A 63 -4.62 -3.02 20.59
C PHE A 63 -4.04 -1.63 20.30
N PHE A 64 -4.29 -1.09 19.11
CA PHE A 64 -3.70 0.18 18.67
C PHE A 64 -4.31 1.38 19.38
N GLU A 65 -5.64 1.40 19.54
CA GLU A 65 -6.33 2.52 20.20
C GLU A 65 -6.09 2.57 21.71
N ALA A 66 -5.77 1.43 22.32
CA ALA A 66 -5.49 1.33 23.76
C ALA A 66 -4.00 1.29 24.10
N TYR A 67 -3.10 1.40 23.10
CA TYR A 67 -1.64 1.27 23.29
C TYR A 67 -1.07 2.32 24.27
N ASP A 68 -1.57 3.56 24.20
CA ASP A 68 -1.17 4.67 25.06
C ASP A 68 -1.54 4.47 26.54
N ARG A 69 -2.37 3.47 26.85
CA ARG A 69 -2.81 3.17 28.22
C ARG A 69 -1.94 2.12 28.91
N LEU A 70 -1.00 1.53 28.19
CA LEU A 70 -0.12 0.48 28.70
C LEU A 70 1.11 1.08 29.39
N SER A 71 1.61 0.37 30.40
CA SER A 71 2.91 0.73 30.98
C SER A 71 4.05 0.43 29.99
N PRO A 72 5.21 1.14 30.05
CA PRO A 72 6.34 0.85 29.17
C PRO A 72 6.82 -0.61 29.23
N LYS A 73 6.65 -1.28 30.38
CA LYS A 73 6.97 -2.70 30.56
C LYS A 73 6.01 -3.59 29.77
N ASP A 74 4.71 -3.34 29.84
CA ASP A 74 3.69 -4.09 29.11
C ASP A 74 3.84 -3.87 27.60
N GLN A 75 4.13 -2.64 27.18
CA GLN A 75 4.43 -2.30 25.78
C GLN A 75 5.61 -3.11 25.23
N THR A 76 6.71 -3.19 25.99
CA THR A 76 7.90 -3.94 25.59
C THR A 76 7.63 -5.44 25.53
N LEU A 77 6.86 -5.98 26.50
CA LEU A 77 6.46 -7.38 26.51
C LEU A 77 5.63 -7.72 25.26
N LEU A 78 4.60 -6.93 24.96
CA LEU A 78 3.74 -7.11 23.79
C LEU A 78 4.50 -6.96 22.47
N GLN A 79 5.46 -6.05 22.40
CA GLN A 79 6.37 -5.91 21.25
C GLN A 79 7.29 -7.13 21.05
N SER A 80 7.58 -7.90 22.10
CA SER A 80 8.43 -9.11 22.00
C SER A 80 7.67 -10.35 21.53
N ILE A 81 6.34 -10.35 21.59
CA ILE A 81 5.51 -11.52 21.28
C ILE A 81 5.16 -11.54 19.80
N SER A 82 5.27 -12.71 19.15
CA SER A 82 4.78 -12.94 17.79
C SER A 82 3.68 -14.02 17.84
N PRO A 83 2.43 -13.73 17.39
CA PRO A 83 1.30 -14.67 17.46
C PRO A 83 1.58 -16.04 16.79
N GLY A 84 2.43 -16.07 15.76
CA GLY A 84 2.82 -17.29 15.06
C GLY A 84 3.96 -18.10 15.68
N LYS A 85 4.54 -17.66 16.82
CA LYS A 85 5.66 -18.36 17.49
C LYS A 85 5.30 -18.65 18.95
N PRO A 86 4.73 -19.84 19.25
CA PRO A 86 4.24 -20.17 20.59
C PRO A 86 5.34 -20.15 21.67
N GLU A 87 6.60 -20.36 21.28
CA GLU A 87 7.76 -20.35 22.18
C GLU A 87 7.96 -19.01 22.92
N TYR A 88 7.58 -17.89 22.29
CA TYR A 88 7.71 -16.55 22.89
C TYR A 88 6.53 -16.19 23.80
N ALA A 89 5.33 -16.70 23.50
CA ALA A 89 4.14 -16.44 24.30
C ALA A 89 4.06 -17.34 25.54
N LYS A 90 4.58 -18.57 25.43
CA LYS A 90 4.51 -19.61 26.48
C LYS A 90 5.00 -19.15 27.88
N PRO A 91 6.18 -18.52 28.05
CA PRO A 91 6.66 -18.12 29.38
C PRO A 91 5.87 -16.95 30.00
N PHE A 92 5.15 -16.16 29.19
CA PHE A 92 4.49 -14.93 29.62
C PHE A 92 2.96 -14.96 29.48
N TYR A 93 2.36 -16.12 29.18
CA TYR A 93 0.94 -16.21 28.81
C TYR A 93 -0.01 -15.56 29.83
N LYS A 94 0.25 -15.70 31.14
CA LYS A 94 -0.55 -15.07 32.21
C LYS A 94 -0.48 -13.55 32.18
N ASP A 95 0.72 -12.99 32.02
CA ASP A 95 0.90 -11.54 31.91
C ASP A 95 0.25 -11.00 30.64
N ILE A 96 0.34 -11.73 29.54
CA ILE A 96 -0.33 -11.39 28.27
C ILE A 96 -1.85 -11.37 28.45
N ASN A 97 -2.42 -12.41 29.05
CA ASN A 97 -3.86 -12.52 29.29
C ASN A 97 -4.37 -11.38 30.19
N ARG A 98 -3.63 -11.05 31.26
CA ARG A 98 -3.92 -9.89 32.11
C ARG A 98 -3.93 -8.58 31.33
N ILE A 99 -2.93 -8.36 30.46
CA ILE A 99 -2.87 -7.15 29.64
C ILE A 99 -4.04 -7.11 28.66
N TYR A 100 -4.34 -8.21 27.98
CA TYR A 100 -5.44 -8.28 27.00
C TYR A 100 -6.81 -8.10 27.66
N GLU A 101 -7.01 -8.62 28.86
CA GLU A 101 -8.19 -8.37 29.68
C GLU A 101 -8.34 -6.88 30.01
N ASN A 102 -7.27 -6.23 30.49
CA ASN A 102 -7.27 -4.80 30.79
C ASN A 102 -7.56 -3.94 29.56
N MET A 103 -7.12 -4.38 28.37
CA MET A 103 -7.39 -3.74 27.09
C MET A 103 -8.77 -4.07 26.50
N GLY A 104 -9.59 -4.90 27.16
CA GLY A 104 -10.89 -5.32 26.63
C GLY A 104 -10.76 -6.10 25.31
N LEU A 105 -9.67 -6.85 25.13
CA LEU A 105 -9.45 -7.75 24.01
C LEU A 105 -9.98 -9.15 24.35
N LEU A 106 -10.51 -9.82 23.34
CA LEU A 106 -11.13 -11.14 23.43
C LEU A 106 -10.22 -12.25 22.89
N ILE A 107 -8.91 -12.02 22.95
CA ILE A 107 -7.86 -13.00 22.67
C ILE A 107 -7.27 -13.44 24.00
N ARG A 108 -6.95 -14.72 24.13
CA ARG A 108 -6.20 -15.28 25.25
C ARG A 108 -5.17 -16.27 24.75
N PHE A 109 -4.12 -16.51 25.53
CA PHE A 109 -3.09 -17.51 25.26
C PHE A 109 -3.16 -18.63 26.30
N SER A 110 -3.06 -19.87 25.83
CA SER A 110 -2.92 -21.02 26.72
C SER A 110 -1.48 -21.17 27.23
N SER A 111 -1.28 -22.00 28.24
CA SER A 111 0.06 -22.37 28.75
C SER A 111 0.92 -23.11 27.72
N LEU A 112 0.36 -23.50 26.57
CA LEU A 112 1.10 -24.02 25.41
C LEU A 112 1.57 -22.90 24.46
N GLY A 113 1.27 -21.64 24.77
CA GLY A 113 1.58 -20.49 23.92
C GLY A 113 0.68 -20.36 22.69
N LYS A 114 -0.45 -21.08 22.64
CA LYS A 114 -1.41 -21.03 21.53
C LYS A 114 -2.53 -20.03 21.83
N PRO A 115 -2.91 -19.16 20.88
CA PRO A 115 -4.04 -18.27 21.07
C PRO A 115 -5.38 -19.03 20.97
N TYR A 116 -6.35 -18.57 21.76
CA TYR A 116 -7.77 -18.91 21.65
C TYR A 116 -8.60 -17.63 21.82
N TYR A 117 -9.86 -17.68 21.37
CA TYR A 117 -10.72 -16.50 21.27
C TYR A 117 -11.94 -16.65 22.16
N LEU A 118 -12.36 -15.56 22.79
CA LEU A 118 -13.53 -15.51 23.67
C LEU A 118 -14.71 -14.91 22.90
N ILE A 119 -15.71 -15.70 22.56
CA ILE A 119 -16.89 -15.24 21.81
C ILE A 119 -18.03 -14.95 22.77
N PRO A 120 -18.53 -13.70 22.85
CA PRO A 120 -19.67 -13.38 23.69
C PRO A 120 -20.95 -14.08 23.21
N VAL A 121 -21.67 -14.74 24.13
CA VAL A 121 -22.87 -15.56 23.84
C VAL A 121 -23.88 -14.81 22.96
N HIS A 122 -24.17 -13.55 23.32
CA HIS A 122 -25.16 -12.72 22.62
C HIS A 122 -24.71 -12.28 21.22
N THR A 123 -23.43 -12.41 20.87
CA THR A 123 -22.89 -12.04 19.55
C THR A 123 -22.84 -13.23 18.59
N VAL A 124 -22.95 -14.47 19.07
CA VAL A 124 -22.80 -15.68 18.25
C VAL A 124 -23.82 -15.71 17.11
N SER A 125 -25.11 -15.63 17.44
CA SER A 125 -26.21 -15.70 16.45
C SER A 125 -26.12 -14.56 15.42
N ARG A 126 -25.81 -13.35 15.88
CA ARG A 126 -25.64 -12.16 15.05
C ARG A 126 -24.41 -12.24 14.13
N SER A 127 -23.32 -12.80 14.64
CA SER A 127 -22.10 -12.99 13.86
C SER A 127 -22.33 -14.00 12.74
N LEU A 128 -22.99 -15.13 13.05
CA LEU A 128 -23.36 -16.14 12.07
C LEU A 128 -24.33 -15.59 11.01
N SER A 129 -25.32 -14.79 11.41
CA SER A 129 -26.23 -14.16 10.45
C SER A 129 -25.50 -13.17 9.54
N THR A 130 -24.53 -12.42 10.07
CA THR A 130 -23.69 -11.51 9.28
C THR A 130 -22.80 -12.27 8.29
N VAL A 131 -22.20 -13.40 8.71
CA VAL A 131 -21.42 -14.29 7.84
C VAL A 131 -22.30 -14.84 6.71
N ARG A 132 -23.48 -15.38 7.03
CA ARG A 132 -24.44 -15.86 6.01
C ARG A 132 -24.83 -14.78 5.02
N ASN A 133 -25.21 -13.60 5.51
CA ASN A 133 -25.59 -12.48 4.65
C ASN A 133 -24.46 -12.07 3.68
N LYS A 134 -23.20 -12.00 4.17
CA LYS A 134 -22.05 -11.72 3.29
C LYS A 134 -21.82 -12.86 2.30
N ALA A 135 -21.97 -14.12 2.72
CA ALA A 135 -21.82 -15.29 1.85
C ALA A 135 -22.87 -15.33 0.74
N ASP A 136 -24.12 -14.95 1.02
CA ASP A 136 -25.21 -14.86 0.04
C ASP A 136 -24.89 -13.83 -1.06
N GLU A 137 -24.37 -12.66 -0.68
CA GLU A 137 -23.97 -11.61 -1.62
C GLU A 137 -22.78 -12.02 -2.47
N ILE A 138 -21.77 -12.62 -1.85
CA ILE A 138 -20.61 -13.18 -2.56
C ILE A 138 -21.06 -14.25 -3.56
N THR A 139 -22.00 -15.12 -3.17
CA THR A 139 -22.58 -16.16 -4.03
C THR A 139 -23.19 -15.55 -5.29
N GLY A 140 -23.97 -14.46 -5.14
CA GLY A 140 -24.57 -13.74 -6.27
C GLY A 140 -23.53 -13.18 -7.25
N VAL A 141 -22.44 -12.62 -6.73
CA VAL A 141 -21.33 -12.08 -7.55
C VAL A 141 -20.56 -13.18 -8.27
N ILE A 142 -20.27 -14.29 -7.59
CA ILE A 142 -19.60 -15.46 -8.19
C ILE A 142 -20.45 -16.02 -9.34
N HIS A 143 -21.75 -16.21 -9.14
CA HIS A 143 -22.64 -16.69 -10.20
C HIS A 143 -22.72 -15.72 -11.38
N ALA A 144 -22.80 -14.41 -11.14
CA ALA A 144 -22.80 -13.40 -12.20
C ALA A 144 -21.51 -13.45 -13.03
N HIS A 145 -20.35 -13.56 -12.38
CA HIS A 145 -19.05 -13.69 -13.04
C HIS A 145 -18.91 -15.01 -13.81
N ARG A 146 -19.37 -16.12 -13.23
CA ARG A 146 -19.40 -17.43 -13.88
C ARG A 146 -20.24 -17.39 -15.16
N LYS A 147 -21.42 -16.79 -15.11
CA LYS A 147 -22.30 -16.61 -16.28
C LYS A 147 -21.67 -15.71 -17.34
N LYS A 148 -20.97 -14.65 -16.93
CA LYS A 148 -20.25 -13.73 -17.82
C LYS A 148 -19.07 -14.41 -18.53
N THR A 149 -18.33 -15.26 -17.84
CA THR A 149 -17.10 -15.89 -18.36
C THR A 149 -17.32 -17.27 -18.98
N LEU A 150 -18.52 -17.85 -18.84
CA LEU A 150 -18.88 -19.19 -19.31
C LEU A 150 -17.94 -20.31 -18.81
N LYS A 151 -17.41 -20.15 -17.60
CA LYS A 151 -16.53 -21.15 -16.98
C LYS A 151 -17.28 -22.07 -16.01
N GLU A 152 -16.83 -23.31 -15.91
CA GLU A 152 -17.37 -24.27 -14.95
C GLU A 152 -16.74 -24.07 -13.55
N SER A 153 -15.43 -23.85 -13.50
CA SER A 153 -14.67 -23.60 -12.27
C SER A 153 -13.92 -22.27 -12.32
N LEU A 154 -13.82 -21.62 -11.15
CA LEU A 154 -13.14 -20.35 -10.96
C LEU A 154 -12.06 -20.50 -9.88
N ARG A 155 -10.93 -19.80 -10.06
CA ARG A 155 -9.92 -19.64 -9.01
C ARG A 155 -10.14 -18.29 -8.33
N ILE A 156 -10.54 -18.32 -7.07
CA ILE A 156 -10.98 -17.15 -6.32
C ILE A 156 -10.03 -16.89 -5.16
N GLY A 157 -9.38 -15.73 -5.15
CA GLY A 157 -8.55 -15.28 -4.05
C GLY A 157 -9.38 -14.59 -2.96
N PHE A 158 -9.14 -14.92 -1.71
CA PHE A 158 -9.76 -14.28 -0.54
C PHE A 158 -8.70 -13.50 0.23
N LEU A 159 -8.82 -12.18 0.23
CA LEU A 159 -7.92 -11.31 0.96
C LEU A 159 -8.40 -11.15 2.41
N THR A 160 -8.16 -12.19 3.21
CA THR A 160 -8.56 -12.29 4.63
C THR A 160 -7.67 -13.29 5.37
N HIS A 161 -7.86 -13.42 6.67
CA HIS A 161 -7.17 -14.39 7.51
C HIS A 161 -7.59 -15.83 7.22
N SER A 162 -6.73 -16.80 7.56
CA SER A 162 -7.03 -18.23 7.43
C SER A 162 -8.26 -18.68 8.20
N ASP A 163 -8.56 -18.01 9.33
CA ASP A 163 -9.60 -18.40 10.26
C ASP A 163 -10.96 -17.73 9.98
N ASP A 164 -11.09 -17.01 8.86
CA ASP A 164 -12.32 -16.33 8.49
C ASP A 164 -13.44 -17.34 8.16
N LEU A 165 -14.56 -17.19 8.85
CA LEU A 165 -15.73 -18.08 8.77
C LEU A 165 -16.43 -18.04 7.40
N LEU A 166 -16.18 -17.01 6.59
CA LEU A 166 -16.71 -16.96 5.23
C LEU A 166 -16.14 -18.05 4.32
N ILE A 167 -14.90 -18.48 4.56
CA ILE A 167 -14.24 -19.48 3.73
C ILE A 167 -14.92 -20.86 3.82
N PRO A 168 -15.14 -21.45 5.02
CA PRO A 168 -15.84 -22.73 5.11
C PRO A 168 -17.29 -22.63 4.62
N GLU A 169 -18.02 -21.56 4.95
CA GLU A 169 -19.39 -21.34 4.47
C GLU A 169 -19.47 -21.34 2.93
N LEU A 170 -18.55 -20.65 2.25
CA LEU A 170 -18.50 -20.61 0.79
C LEU A 170 -17.98 -21.91 0.18
N SER A 171 -17.04 -22.59 0.83
CA SER A 171 -16.51 -23.89 0.37
C SER A 171 -17.57 -25.00 0.43
N LEU A 172 -18.51 -24.91 1.38
CA LEU A 172 -19.66 -25.81 1.45
C LEU A 172 -20.64 -25.58 0.30
N ARG A 173 -20.85 -24.30 -0.07
CA ARG A 173 -21.76 -23.89 -1.16
C ARG A 173 -21.20 -24.16 -2.55
N PHE A 174 -19.88 -24.04 -2.72
CA PHE A 174 -19.19 -24.17 -4.00
C PHE A 174 -18.10 -25.23 -3.92
N LYS A 175 -18.43 -26.45 -4.36
CA LYS A 175 -17.45 -27.57 -4.41
C LYS A 175 -16.60 -27.54 -5.68
N GLU A 176 -17.07 -26.83 -6.70
CA GLU A 176 -16.45 -26.74 -8.02
C GLU A 176 -15.41 -25.60 -8.13
N HIS A 177 -15.33 -24.70 -7.16
CA HIS A 177 -14.44 -23.54 -7.20
C HIS A 177 -13.22 -23.74 -6.28
N GLN A 178 -12.09 -23.17 -6.69
CA GLN A 178 -10.87 -23.20 -5.89
C GLN A 178 -10.74 -21.88 -5.12
N PHE A 179 -10.89 -21.94 -3.80
CA PHE A 179 -10.67 -20.81 -2.90
C PHE A 179 -9.21 -20.78 -2.41
N ILE A 180 -8.56 -19.62 -2.56
CA ILE A 180 -7.16 -19.41 -2.19
C ILE A 180 -7.09 -18.26 -1.19
N ILE A 181 -6.50 -18.49 -0.02
CA ILE A 181 -6.40 -17.49 1.05
C ILE A 181 -5.14 -16.64 0.83
N LEU A 182 -5.31 -15.33 0.77
CA LEU A 182 -4.28 -14.31 0.60
C LEU A 182 -4.11 -13.53 1.92
N ASP A 183 -3.43 -14.14 2.87
CA ASP A 183 -3.24 -13.65 4.25
C ASP A 183 -1.89 -12.95 4.50
N SER A 184 -0.94 -13.04 3.56
CA SER A 184 0.44 -12.55 3.74
C SER A 184 1.02 -11.93 2.47
N PHE A 185 2.02 -11.05 2.63
CA PHE A 185 2.70 -10.43 1.49
C PHE A 185 3.45 -11.44 0.62
N GLY A 186 3.94 -12.52 1.24
CA GLY A 186 4.53 -13.65 0.53
C GLY A 186 3.52 -14.25 -0.46
N LYS A 187 2.33 -14.63 0.01
CA LYS A 187 1.28 -15.17 -0.87
C LYS A 187 0.81 -14.17 -1.92
N LEU A 188 0.76 -12.88 -1.60
CA LEU A 188 0.45 -11.83 -2.58
C LEU A 188 1.51 -11.67 -3.68
N SER A 189 2.75 -12.05 -3.40
CA SER A 189 3.89 -11.86 -4.32
C SER A 189 4.30 -13.13 -5.07
N SER A 190 4.01 -14.32 -4.53
CA SER A 190 4.50 -15.60 -5.05
C SER A 190 3.40 -16.61 -5.39
N LEU A 191 2.15 -16.16 -5.58
CA LEU A 191 1.05 -17.08 -5.90
C LEU A 191 1.24 -17.74 -7.26
N GLN A 192 1.02 -19.05 -7.33
CA GLN A 192 1.09 -19.81 -8.57
C GLN A 192 -0.18 -19.64 -9.42
N GLY A 193 -0.03 -18.99 -10.57
CA GLY A 193 -1.03 -18.86 -11.62
C GLY A 193 -2.12 -17.82 -11.32
N PRO A 194 -2.78 -17.27 -12.36
CA PRO A 194 -3.66 -16.12 -12.20
C PRO A 194 -5.04 -16.52 -11.64
N LEU A 195 -5.65 -15.58 -10.92
CA LEU A 195 -6.99 -15.65 -10.31
C LEU A 195 -8.06 -15.11 -11.27
N ASP A 196 -9.25 -15.69 -11.23
CA ASP A 196 -10.42 -15.18 -11.95
C ASP A 196 -11.09 -14.04 -11.17
N MET A 197 -11.08 -14.11 -9.83
CA MET A 197 -11.66 -13.08 -8.97
C MET A 197 -10.89 -12.95 -7.66
N VAL A 198 -10.87 -11.75 -7.09
CA VAL A 198 -10.38 -11.48 -5.72
C VAL A 198 -11.53 -10.91 -4.89
N ILE A 199 -11.77 -11.50 -3.72
CA ILE A 199 -12.81 -11.09 -2.78
C ILE A 199 -12.17 -10.55 -1.52
N LEU A 200 -12.60 -9.37 -1.12
CA LEU A 200 -12.20 -8.68 0.09
C LEU A 200 -13.41 -8.52 1.03
N PRO A 201 -13.53 -9.35 2.08
CA PRO A 201 -14.67 -9.31 3.00
C PRO A 201 -14.54 -8.30 4.16
N ARG A 202 -13.57 -7.37 4.07
CA ARG A 202 -13.15 -6.45 5.13
C ARG A 202 -12.90 -5.04 4.61
N GLU A 203 -12.75 -4.08 5.52
CA GLU A 203 -12.41 -2.69 5.19
C GLU A 203 -10.96 -2.60 4.66
N LEU A 204 -10.71 -1.75 3.67
CA LEU A 204 -9.39 -1.62 3.03
C LEU A 204 -8.28 -1.21 4.00
N ARG A 205 -8.56 -0.35 4.98
CA ARG A 205 -7.56 0.09 5.96
C ARG A 205 -7.32 -0.95 7.04
N GLU A 206 -8.32 -1.79 7.34
CA GLU A 206 -8.17 -2.90 8.31
C GLU A 206 -7.16 -3.95 7.81
N LEU A 207 -6.99 -4.09 6.50
CA LEU A 207 -6.08 -5.08 5.91
C LEU A 207 -4.63 -4.91 6.35
N VAL A 208 -4.18 -3.67 6.54
CA VAL A 208 -2.80 -3.36 6.95
C VAL A 208 -2.49 -3.92 8.34
N PHE A 209 -3.51 -4.08 9.17
CA PHE A 209 -3.39 -4.56 10.54
C PHE A 209 -3.59 -6.08 10.68
N THR A 210 -3.73 -6.79 9.56
CA THR A 210 -3.71 -8.26 9.55
C THR A 210 -2.32 -8.71 10.03
N GLU A 211 -2.25 -9.55 11.06
CA GLU A 211 -1.00 -9.94 11.76
C GLU A 211 0.14 -10.45 10.84
N GLN A 212 -0.19 -10.92 9.62
CA GLN A 212 0.75 -11.43 8.62
C GLN A 212 1.07 -10.44 7.47
N LEU A 213 0.35 -9.31 7.40
CA LEU A 213 0.55 -8.25 6.40
C LEU A 213 1.22 -7.00 6.99
N SER A 214 1.53 -6.96 8.29
CA SER A 214 2.43 -5.93 8.80
C SER A 214 3.18 -6.41 10.05
N PRO A 215 4.40 -6.92 9.87
CA PRO A 215 5.29 -7.25 11.00
C PRO A 215 5.63 -6.01 11.84
N GLU A 216 5.59 -4.82 11.24
CA GLU A 216 6.07 -3.55 11.82
C GLU A 216 4.94 -2.57 12.20
N ALA A 217 3.67 -2.94 12.00
CA ALA A 217 2.49 -2.11 12.30
C ALA A 217 2.34 -1.70 13.78
N ARG A 218 3.24 -2.13 14.67
CA ARG A 218 3.22 -1.88 16.12
C ARG A 218 3.55 -0.42 16.52
N LYS A 219 3.48 0.52 15.57
CA LYS A 219 3.67 1.97 15.74
C LYS A 219 2.44 2.73 15.24
N ASP A 220 2.26 3.97 15.68
CA ASP A 220 1.20 4.86 15.18
C ASP A 220 1.29 5.04 13.65
N ILE A 221 0.45 4.30 12.91
CA ILE A 221 0.39 4.41 11.46
C ILE A 221 -0.46 5.64 11.09
N SER A 222 0.14 6.61 10.41
CA SER A 222 -0.59 7.77 9.90
C SER A 222 -1.60 7.37 8.83
N LYS A 223 -2.66 8.19 8.67
CA LYS A 223 -3.67 7.99 7.60
C LYS A 223 -3.04 7.89 6.20
N ARG A 224 -1.91 8.56 5.95
CA ARG A 224 -1.20 8.51 4.66
C ARG A 224 -0.47 7.18 4.45
N GLN A 225 0.12 6.62 5.50
CA GLN A 225 0.74 5.29 5.44
C GLN A 225 -0.33 4.22 5.17
N LEU A 226 -1.48 4.27 5.86
CA LEU A 226 -2.59 3.33 5.60
C LEU A 226 -3.09 3.37 4.16
N GLU A 227 -3.22 4.58 3.59
CA GLU A 227 -3.57 4.70 2.16
C GLU A 227 -2.49 4.10 1.25
N SER A 228 -1.21 4.27 1.58
CA SER A 228 -0.09 3.73 0.79
C SER A 228 -0.08 2.19 0.81
N TYR A 229 -0.27 1.58 1.97
CA TYR A 229 -0.44 0.13 2.10
C TYR A 229 -1.68 -0.38 1.36
N ALA A 230 -2.81 0.34 1.41
CA ALA A 230 -3.99 -0.05 0.64
C ALA A 230 -3.74 -0.01 -0.87
N TYR A 231 -3.00 0.99 -1.38
CA TYR A 231 -2.56 1.01 -2.79
C TYR A 231 -1.68 -0.20 -3.12
N TYR A 232 -0.73 -0.52 -2.25
CA TYR A 232 0.20 -1.63 -2.42
C TYR A 232 -0.54 -2.97 -2.51
N ILE A 233 -1.39 -3.28 -1.52
CA ILE A 233 -2.15 -4.53 -1.46
C ILE A 233 -3.07 -4.70 -2.67
N ILE A 234 -3.79 -3.63 -3.04
CA ILE A 234 -4.68 -3.65 -4.21
C ILE A 234 -3.90 -3.76 -5.52
N GLY A 235 -2.72 -3.14 -5.61
CA GLY A 235 -1.81 -3.31 -6.75
C GLY A 235 -1.32 -4.75 -6.89
N LYS A 236 -0.98 -5.43 -5.78
CA LYS A 236 -0.65 -6.85 -5.78
C LYS A 236 -1.85 -7.71 -6.20
N ALA A 237 -3.03 -7.46 -5.64
CA ALA A 237 -4.26 -8.15 -6.05
C ALA A 237 -4.56 -7.98 -7.54
N TYR A 238 -4.35 -6.78 -8.10
CA TYR A 238 -4.45 -6.51 -9.53
C TYR A 238 -3.48 -7.37 -10.35
N SER A 239 -2.23 -7.51 -9.91
CA SER A 239 -1.22 -8.31 -10.62
C SER A 239 -1.56 -9.81 -10.68
N LEU A 240 -2.28 -10.32 -9.66
CA LEU A 240 -2.69 -11.72 -9.60
C LEU A 240 -3.90 -12.07 -10.48
N LEU A 241 -4.69 -11.08 -10.90
CA LEU A 241 -5.91 -11.31 -11.67
C LEU A 241 -5.65 -11.56 -13.17
N LYS A 242 -6.48 -12.38 -13.81
CA LYS A 242 -6.55 -12.50 -15.29
C LYS A 242 -7.02 -11.18 -15.93
N PRO A 243 -6.81 -10.96 -17.24
CA PRO A 243 -7.25 -9.73 -17.93
C PRO A 243 -8.73 -9.37 -17.70
N GLU A 244 -9.62 -10.36 -17.67
CA GLU A 244 -11.06 -10.19 -17.39
C GLU A 244 -11.43 -10.37 -15.91
N GLY A 245 -10.43 -10.40 -15.03
CA GLY A 245 -10.64 -10.66 -13.62
C GLY A 245 -11.36 -9.52 -12.91
N GLU A 246 -12.05 -9.85 -11.82
CA GLU A 246 -12.83 -8.89 -11.04
C GLU A 246 -12.37 -8.83 -9.58
N ILE A 247 -12.52 -7.67 -8.95
CA ILE A 247 -12.37 -7.50 -7.51
C ILE A 247 -13.72 -7.15 -6.89
N PHE A 248 -14.09 -7.87 -5.84
CA PHE A 248 -15.30 -7.61 -5.06
C PHE A 248 -14.93 -7.27 -3.62
N VAL A 249 -15.40 -6.13 -3.13
CA VAL A 249 -15.18 -5.68 -1.75
C VAL A 249 -16.53 -5.59 -1.04
N ILE A 250 -16.62 -6.18 0.15
CA ILE A 250 -17.82 -6.13 1.01
C ILE A 250 -17.40 -5.89 2.46
N ALA A 251 -17.75 -4.73 3.00
CA ALA A 251 -17.39 -4.34 4.37
C ALA A 251 -18.53 -3.62 5.09
N SER A 252 -18.44 -3.54 6.41
CA SER A 252 -19.35 -2.72 7.21
C SER A 252 -19.23 -1.25 6.83
N ARG A 253 -20.37 -0.58 6.67
CA ARG A 253 -20.42 0.84 6.35
C ARG A 253 -20.06 1.66 7.59
N LEU A 254 -19.18 2.63 7.42
CA LEU A 254 -18.80 3.58 8.45
C LEU A 254 -19.77 4.79 8.41
N PRO A 255 -20.14 5.34 9.57
CA PRO A 255 -21.08 6.47 9.62
C PRO A 255 -20.45 7.72 8.98
N VAL A 256 -21.15 8.31 8.02
CA VAL A 256 -20.64 9.44 7.19
C VAL A 256 -20.92 10.82 7.82
N GLU A 257 -22.00 10.95 8.60
CA GLU A 257 -22.48 12.23 9.15
C GLU A 257 -22.67 12.14 10.66
N ALA A 258 -21.73 12.67 11.45
CA ALA A 258 -21.79 12.60 12.91
C ALA A 258 -22.95 13.43 13.50
N HIS A 259 -23.33 14.55 12.88
CA HIS A 259 -24.20 15.56 13.51
C HIS A 259 -25.62 15.65 12.93
N ARG A 260 -26.03 14.70 12.09
CA ARG A 260 -27.41 14.67 11.60
C ARG A 260 -28.31 14.03 12.65
N GLU A 261 -29.33 14.74 13.09
CA GLU A 261 -30.35 14.19 13.99
C GLU A 261 -31.44 13.44 13.22
N ILE A 262 -31.88 12.33 13.78
CA ILE A 262 -33.01 11.53 13.31
C ILE A 262 -33.98 11.26 14.45
N ARG A 263 -35.27 11.12 14.12
CA ARG A 263 -36.29 10.67 15.06
C ARG A 263 -36.49 9.17 14.91
N VAL A 264 -36.23 8.43 15.97
CA VAL A 264 -36.40 6.98 16.05
C VAL A 264 -37.53 6.65 17.00
N ARG A 265 -38.44 5.78 16.57
CA ARG A 265 -39.49 5.21 17.42
C ARG A 265 -39.28 3.71 17.55
N PHE A 266 -38.97 3.26 18.76
CA PHE A 266 -38.86 1.84 19.10
C PHE A 266 -40.26 1.24 19.28
N HIS A 267 -40.44 0.00 18.83
CA HIS A 267 -41.73 -0.68 18.90
C HIS A 267 -41.97 -1.33 20.27
N THR A 268 -40.93 -1.93 20.85
CA THR A 268 -40.98 -2.56 22.18
C THR A 268 -40.46 -1.62 23.26
N GLU A 269 -40.86 -1.86 24.51
CA GLU A 269 -40.31 -1.13 25.66
C GLU A 269 -38.88 -1.58 25.97
N GLU A 270 -38.61 -2.87 25.82
CA GLU A 270 -37.29 -3.48 26.00
C GLU A 270 -36.22 -2.84 25.10
N GLU A 271 -36.53 -2.61 23.82
CA GLU A 271 -35.59 -1.94 22.91
C GLU A 271 -35.30 -0.49 23.33
N ALA A 272 -36.30 0.20 23.90
CA ALA A 272 -36.09 1.53 24.48
C ALA A 272 -35.23 1.47 25.75
N LYS A 273 -35.42 0.47 26.61
CA LYS A 273 -34.57 0.22 27.79
C LYS A 273 -33.11 -0.04 27.37
N ASN A 274 -32.91 -0.89 26.35
CA ASN A 274 -31.59 -1.22 25.81
C ASN A 274 -30.87 0.00 25.23
N PHE A 275 -31.59 0.89 24.54
CA PHE A 275 -31.01 2.14 24.05
C PHE A 275 -30.61 3.10 25.19
N VAL A 276 -31.43 3.23 26.23
CA VAL A 276 -31.06 4.06 27.39
C VAL A 276 -29.83 3.46 28.07
N LEU A 277 -29.81 2.16 28.34
CA LEU A 277 -28.65 1.48 28.91
C LEU A 277 -27.37 1.73 28.09
N PHE A 278 -27.47 1.64 26.76
CA PHE A 278 -26.37 1.98 25.86
C PHE A 278 -25.84 3.41 26.10
N SER A 279 -26.72 4.40 26.31
CA SER A 279 -26.32 5.78 26.60
C SER A 279 -25.71 6.00 27.99
N HIS A 280 -25.96 5.09 28.94
CA HIS A 280 -25.30 5.11 30.26
C HIS A 280 -23.90 4.51 30.17
N ILE A 281 -23.71 3.48 29.35
CA ILE A 281 -22.41 2.83 29.15
C ILE A 281 -21.48 3.72 28.32
N PHE A 282 -21.97 4.23 27.19
CA PHE A 282 -21.16 4.94 26.20
C PHE A 282 -21.42 6.45 26.22
N LYS A 283 -20.38 7.23 25.92
CA LYS A 283 -20.43 8.69 25.85
C LYS A 283 -21.19 9.13 24.60
N THR A 284 -22.42 9.55 24.80
CA THR A 284 -23.30 10.19 23.81
C THR A 284 -23.15 11.72 23.81
N GLU A 285 -23.61 12.39 22.75
CA GLU A 285 -23.65 13.86 22.62
C GLU A 285 -24.55 14.49 23.70
N ARG A 286 -25.61 13.78 24.09
CA ARG A 286 -26.55 14.17 25.15
C ARG A 286 -26.94 13.01 26.04
N ARG A 287 -27.40 13.32 27.25
CA ARG A 287 -27.99 12.33 28.16
C ARG A 287 -29.42 12.02 27.71
N TYR A 288 -29.66 10.77 27.34
CA TYR A 288 -30.97 10.30 26.95
C TYR A 288 -31.75 9.87 28.19
N GLN A 289 -32.97 10.40 28.36
CA GLN A 289 -33.89 9.95 29.40
C GLN A 289 -35.15 9.42 28.72
N ALA A 290 -35.53 8.19 29.02
CA ALA A 290 -36.76 7.64 28.50
C ALA A 290 -37.98 8.25 29.21
N LYS A 291 -38.64 9.18 28.53
CA LYS A 291 -40.03 9.60 28.83
C LYS A 291 -41.06 8.97 27.88
N ALA A 292 -40.62 8.46 26.73
CA ALA A 292 -41.43 7.82 25.70
C ALA A 292 -40.60 6.81 24.88
N LYS A 293 -41.25 5.99 24.04
CA LYS A 293 -40.59 5.08 23.07
C LYS A 293 -40.01 5.79 21.84
N SER A 294 -39.87 7.11 21.87
CA SER A 294 -39.42 7.91 20.73
C SER A 294 -38.32 8.85 21.17
N PHE A 295 -37.22 8.83 20.42
CA PHE A 295 -36.01 9.59 20.73
C PHE A 295 -35.58 10.35 19.48
N THR A 296 -35.15 11.59 19.66
CA THR A 296 -34.35 12.30 18.65
C THR A 296 -32.91 12.01 19.00
N LEU A 297 -32.12 11.45 18.08
CA LEU A 297 -30.76 10.97 18.33
C LEU A 297 -29.88 11.21 17.10
N SER A 298 -28.56 11.27 17.27
CA SER A 298 -27.66 11.44 16.12
C SER A 298 -27.59 10.16 15.29
N VAL A 299 -27.39 10.30 13.97
CA VAL A 299 -27.18 9.16 13.06
C VAL A 299 -26.00 8.29 13.51
N PHE A 300 -24.94 8.92 14.02
CA PHE A 300 -23.75 8.22 14.51
C PHE A 300 -24.07 7.35 15.72
N GLU A 301 -24.70 7.90 16.75
CA GLU A 301 -25.09 7.13 17.94
C GLU A 301 -26.06 6.00 17.59
N PHE A 302 -27.00 6.25 16.66
CA PHE A 302 -27.90 5.18 16.20
C PHE A 302 -27.15 4.04 15.55
N HIS A 303 -26.23 4.37 14.64
CA HIS A 303 -25.43 3.38 13.94
C HIS A 303 -24.59 2.54 14.93
N LYS A 304 -24.04 3.18 15.96
CA LYS A 304 -23.31 2.51 17.05
C LYS A 304 -24.22 1.67 17.91
N TYR A 305 -25.42 2.13 18.24
CA TYR A 305 -26.40 1.31 18.94
C TYR A 305 -26.79 0.06 18.15
N LEU A 306 -26.95 0.19 16.83
CA LEU A 306 -27.23 -0.96 15.97
C LEU A 306 -26.06 -1.94 15.94
N ASN A 307 -24.81 -1.48 16.08
CA ASN A 307 -23.59 -2.31 16.13
C ASN A 307 -22.77 -1.98 17.41
N PRO A 308 -23.27 -2.32 18.61
CA PRO A 308 -22.71 -1.82 19.86
C PRO A 308 -21.33 -2.43 20.10
N PRO A 309 -20.38 -1.65 20.67
CA PRO A 309 -19.15 -2.23 21.19
C PRO A 309 -19.45 -3.26 22.27
N TYR A 310 -18.62 -4.30 22.30
CA TYR A 310 -18.70 -5.33 23.33
C TYR A 310 -18.35 -4.74 24.69
N VAL A 311 -19.11 -5.16 25.69
CA VAL A 311 -18.94 -4.81 27.09
C VAL A 311 -18.95 -6.11 27.88
N GLU A 312 -17.96 -6.27 28.76
CA GLU A 312 -17.80 -7.43 29.62
C GLU A 312 -18.97 -7.53 30.60
N LYS A 313 -19.32 -8.78 30.96
CA LYS A 313 -20.49 -9.03 31.80
C LYS A 313 -20.32 -8.42 33.20
N GLU A 314 -19.11 -8.43 33.73
CA GLU A 314 -18.78 -7.87 35.04
C GLU A 314 -19.06 -6.36 35.09
N VAL A 315 -18.81 -5.65 33.99
CA VAL A 315 -19.10 -4.22 33.88
C VAL A 315 -20.61 -3.99 33.85
N LEU A 316 -21.35 -4.81 33.09
CA LEU A 316 -22.81 -4.74 33.05
C LEU A 316 -23.42 -5.09 34.42
N ASP A 317 -22.92 -6.14 35.08
CA ASP A 317 -23.39 -6.59 36.39
C ASP A 317 -23.09 -5.55 37.48
N SER A 318 -21.94 -4.88 37.42
CA SER A 318 -21.60 -3.76 38.32
C SER A 318 -22.53 -2.56 38.14
N LEU A 319 -22.97 -2.30 36.91
CA LEU A 319 -23.89 -1.22 36.60
C LEU A 319 -25.33 -1.55 37.00
N LEU A 320 -25.78 -2.77 36.74
CA LEU A 320 -27.16 -3.22 36.96
C LEU A 320 -27.40 -3.81 38.37
N GLY A 321 -26.34 -4.01 39.16
CA GLY A 321 -26.43 -4.61 40.50
C GLY A 321 -26.97 -6.04 40.48
N HIS A 322 -26.51 -6.85 39.51
CA HIS A 322 -26.95 -8.24 39.26
C HIS A 322 -28.43 -8.44 38.91
N ARG A 323 -29.15 -7.37 38.52
CA ARG A 323 -30.54 -7.48 38.00
C ARG A 323 -30.54 -7.52 36.48
N SER A 324 -31.56 -8.15 35.88
CA SER A 324 -31.75 -8.13 34.44
C SER A 324 -32.36 -6.78 33.99
N VAL A 325 -32.10 -6.39 32.74
CA VAL A 325 -32.69 -5.17 32.14
C VAL A 325 -34.21 -5.31 31.98
N GLU A 326 -34.68 -6.55 31.81
CA GLU A 326 -36.10 -6.89 31.66
C GLU A 326 -36.88 -6.55 32.94
N ASP A 327 -36.29 -6.89 34.10
CA ASP A 327 -36.86 -6.70 35.44
C ASP A 327 -36.84 -5.24 35.92
N MET A 328 -36.03 -4.38 35.28
CA MET A 328 -35.90 -2.97 35.66
C MET A 328 -36.88 -2.08 34.89
N SER A 329 -37.50 -1.12 35.58
CA SER A 329 -38.32 -0.09 34.94
C SER A 329 -37.47 0.95 34.21
N LEU A 330 -38.04 1.64 33.21
CA LEU A 330 -37.37 2.74 32.52
C LEU A 330 -36.90 3.86 33.46
N ARG A 331 -37.59 4.06 34.59
CA ARG A 331 -37.21 5.06 35.60
C ARG A 331 -35.95 4.65 36.36
N GLU A 332 -35.82 3.37 36.70
CA GLU A 332 -34.64 2.84 37.38
C GLU A 332 -33.42 2.89 36.47
N ILE A 333 -33.58 2.54 35.18
CA ILE A 333 -32.47 2.63 34.20
C ILE A 333 -31.99 4.07 34.03
N ASN A 334 -32.90 5.06 34.00
CA ASN A 334 -32.53 6.48 33.90
C ASN A 334 -31.71 6.99 35.11
N GLN A 335 -31.72 6.28 36.25
CA GLN A 335 -30.99 6.66 37.46
C GLN A 335 -29.62 5.98 37.58
N LEU A 336 -29.27 5.10 36.64
CA LEU A 336 -27.97 4.41 36.64
C LEU A 336 -26.80 5.40 36.49
N PRO A 337 -25.62 5.10 37.05
CA PRO A 337 -24.43 5.91 36.82
C PRO A 337 -24.00 5.85 35.34
N TYR A 338 -23.30 6.89 34.87
CA TYR A 338 -22.75 6.94 33.51
C TYR A 338 -21.28 6.52 33.51
N LEU A 339 -20.92 5.52 32.70
CA LEU A 339 -19.56 5.00 32.56
C LEU A 339 -18.72 5.78 31.53
N HIS A 340 -19.38 6.42 30.55
CA HIS A 340 -18.77 7.32 29.57
C HIS A 340 -17.64 6.70 28.72
N PHE A 341 -17.75 5.43 28.33
CA PHE A 341 -16.82 4.83 27.37
C PHE A 341 -16.88 5.51 26.00
N SER A 342 -15.75 5.57 25.28
CA SER A 342 -15.69 6.22 23.97
C SER A 342 -16.47 5.44 22.91
N LEU A 343 -17.14 6.16 22.00
CA LEU A 343 -17.78 5.59 20.80
C LEU A 343 -16.89 5.68 19.54
N ASP A 344 -15.70 6.24 19.66
CA ASP A 344 -14.79 6.40 18.52
C ASP A 344 -14.12 5.07 18.15
N ASP A 345 -14.15 4.73 16.86
CA ASP A 345 -13.50 3.52 16.31
C ASP A 345 -12.15 3.84 15.66
N GLY A 346 -11.64 5.09 15.75
CA GLY A 346 -10.39 5.52 15.12
C GLY A 346 -10.42 5.61 13.59
N LEU A 347 -11.44 5.03 12.94
CA LEU A 347 -11.59 4.91 11.49
C LEU A 347 -12.75 5.73 10.92
N SER A 348 -12.94 6.99 11.34
CA SER A 348 -13.94 7.86 10.71
C SER A 348 -13.40 8.51 9.42
N TYR A 349 -13.96 8.13 8.27
CA TYR A 349 -13.72 8.76 6.98
C TYR A 349 -14.80 8.41 5.96
N ASN A 350 -14.86 9.17 4.86
CA ASN A 350 -15.75 8.88 3.75
C ASN A 350 -15.24 7.66 2.94
N GLN A 351 -15.77 6.47 3.26
CA GLN A 351 -15.39 5.20 2.61
C GLN A 351 -15.57 5.26 1.10
N GLU A 352 -16.71 5.73 0.60
CA GLU A 352 -17.00 5.77 -0.83
C GLU A 352 -15.95 6.57 -1.61
N LYS A 353 -15.55 7.73 -1.08
CA LYS A 353 -14.52 8.59 -1.69
C LYS A 353 -13.15 7.91 -1.71
N VAL A 354 -12.73 7.29 -0.61
CA VAL A 354 -11.42 6.66 -0.49
C VAL A 354 -11.34 5.37 -1.30
N TRP A 355 -12.36 4.51 -1.23
CA TRP A 355 -12.47 3.29 -2.03
C TRP A 355 -12.43 3.63 -3.52
N THR A 356 -13.20 4.63 -3.95
CA THR A 356 -13.17 5.11 -5.34
C THR A 356 -11.78 5.59 -5.73
N LYS A 357 -11.12 6.39 -4.89
CA LYS A 357 -9.78 6.94 -5.15
C LYS A 357 -8.71 5.85 -5.31
N ILE A 358 -8.77 4.79 -4.50
CA ILE A 358 -7.77 3.71 -4.53
C ILE A 358 -8.09 2.72 -5.66
N LEU A 359 -9.31 2.19 -5.68
CA LEU A 359 -9.71 1.11 -6.60
C LEU A 359 -9.77 1.60 -8.04
N SER A 360 -10.13 2.87 -8.30
CA SER A 360 -10.21 3.39 -9.67
C SER A 360 -8.87 3.48 -10.39
N VAL A 361 -7.73 3.39 -9.69
CA VAL A 361 -6.42 3.30 -10.34
C VAL A 361 -6.30 1.98 -11.12
N PHE A 362 -6.73 0.88 -10.50
CA PHE A 362 -6.52 -0.48 -11.01
C PHE A 362 -7.76 -1.10 -11.68
N PHE A 363 -8.96 -0.64 -11.30
CA PHE A 363 -10.23 -1.26 -11.69
C PHE A 363 -11.22 -0.26 -12.28
N SER A 364 -11.96 -0.71 -13.30
CA SER A 364 -13.12 -0.03 -13.85
C SER A 364 -14.33 -0.38 -12.96
N LYS A 365 -14.90 0.63 -12.31
CA LYS A 365 -16.04 0.46 -11.40
C LYS A 365 -17.27 -0.05 -12.17
N ILE A 366 -17.79 -1.20 -11.76
CA ILE A 366 -19.11 -1.70 -12.19
C ILE A 366 -20.18 -1.09 -11.28
N PHE A 367 -20.03 -1.23 -9.95
CA PHE A 367 -20.89 -0.55 -8.99
C PHE A 367 -20.17 -0.26 -7.67
N LEU A 368 -20.69 0.72 -6.94
CA LEU A 368 -20.40 1.01 -5.54
C LEU A 368 -21.72 1.42 -4.90
N LYS A 369 -22.25 0.61 -3.97
CA LYS A 369 -23.58 0.87 -3.38
C LYS A 369 -23.67 0.40 -1.93
N PRO A 370 -24.46 1.08 -1.07
CA PRO A 370 -24.87 0.53 0.20
C PRO A 370 -25.70 -0.75 -0.01
N LEU A 371 -25.61 -1.66 0.95
CA LEU A 371 -26.35 -2.91 0.95
C LEU A 371 -26.95 -3.17 2.34
N ILE A 372 -28.23 -3.54 2.34
CA ILE A 372 -28.96 -4.00 3.53
C ILE A 372 -29.62 -5.33 3.15
N PRO A 373 -29.13 -6.46 3.68
CA PRO A 373 -29.75 -7.76 3.45
C PRO A 373 -31.20 -7.80 3.91
N ASP A 374 -32.04 -8.60 3.23
CA ASP A 374 -33.47 -8.69 3.55
C ASP A 374 -33.74 -9.21 4.96
N SER A 375 -32.89 -10.12 5.46
CA SER A 375 -32.93 -10.61 6.84
C SER A 375 -32.82 -9.45 7.85
N VAL A 376 -31.83 -8.57 7.66
CA VAL A 376 -31.58 -7.38 8.50
C VAL A 376 -32.71 -6.36 8.36
N LYS A 377 -33.17 -6.13 7.12
CA LYS A 377 -34.28 -5.22 6.86
C LYS A 377 -35.57 -5.67 7.54
N SER A 378 -35.82 -6.98 7.59
CA SER A 378 -36.98 -7.56 8.27
C SER A 378 -36.87 -7.46 9.80
N ASP A 379 -35.67 -7.64 10.36
CA ASP A 379 -35.38 -7.47 11.78
C ASP A 379 -35.58 -6.02 12.23
N TRP A 380 -34.99 -5.07 11.51
CA TRP A 380 -35.10 -3.64 11.84
C TRP A 380 -36.54 -3.14 11.82
N LYS A 381 -37.34 -3.58 10.83
CA LYS A 381 -38.78 -3.26 10.76
C LYS A 381 -39.57 -3.75 11.97
N LYS A 382 -39.13 -4.81 12.65
CA LYS A 382 -39.77 -5.30 13.89
C LYS A 382 -39.34 -4.48 15.11
N ARG A 383 -38.11 -3.96 15.13
CA ARG A 383 -37.49 -3.28 16.27
C ARG A 383 -37.81 -1.79 16.34
N PHE A 384 -37.74 -1.08 15.22
CA PHE A 384 -37.88 0.38 15.21
C PHE A 384 -38.36 0.96 13.87
N SER A 385 -38.73 2.25 13.91
CA SER A 385 -39.07 3.07 12.74
C SER A 385 -38.32 4.40 12.76
N THR A 386 -37.76 4.80 11.61
CA THR A 386 -36.86 5.97 11.45
C THR A 386 -37.36 7.02 10.44
N GLY A 387 -38.65 6.99 10.11
CA GLY A 387 -39.24 7.91 9.13
C GLY A 387 -38.63 7.74 7.73
N LYS A 388 -38.03 8.80 7.18
CA LYS A 388 -37.38 8.79 5.84
C LYS A 388 -35.92 8.30 5.86
N TYR A 389 -35.32 8.15 7.04
CA TYR A 389 -33.93 7.73 7.17
C TYR A 389 -33.85 6.20 7.11
N THR A 390 -32.88 5.67 6.36
CA THR A 390 -32.55 4.24 6.35
C THR A 390 -31.15 4.06 6.94
N PRO A 391 -30.97 3.20 7.95
CA PRO A 391 -29.66 3.01 8.56
C PRO A 391 -28.68 2.31 7.63
N ASP A 392 -27.42 2.67 7.76
CA ASP A 392 -26.31 2.08 7.02
C ASP A 392 -25.93 0.70 7.61
N TYR A 393 -25.58 -0.27 6.75
CA TYR A 393 -25.19 -1.62 7.18
C TYR A 393 -23.90 -2.10 6.48
N LEU A 394 -23.96 -2.44 5.19
CA LEU A 394 -22.79 -2.84 4.40
C LEU A 394 -22.56 -1.87 3.24
N LEU A 395 -21.31 -1.82 2.76
CA LEU A 395 -20.91 -1.17 1.53
C LEU A 395 -20.27 -2.21 0.61
N THR A 396 -20.73 -2.26 -0.64
CA THR A 396 -20.20 -3.19 -1.65
C THR A 396 -19.61 -2.44 -2.84
N TYR A 397 -18.48 -2.95 -3.34
CA TYR A 397 -17.83 -2.49 -4.56
C TYR A 397 -17.53 -3.68 -5.46
N LEU A 398 -17.83 -3.55 -6.75
CA LEU A 398 -17.39 -4.48 -7.78
C LEU A 398 -16.65 -3.71 -8.87
N GLY A 399 -15.44 -4.16 -9.20
CA GLY A 399 -14.62 -3.57 -10.24
C GLY A 399 -14.00 -4.62 -11.15
N GLN A 400 -13.96 -4.33 -12.45
CA GLN A 400 -13.29 -5.14 -13.46
C GLN A 400 -11.85 -4.66 -13.64
N LYS A 401 -10.90 -5.59 -13.80
CA LYS A 401 -9.49 -5.27 -14.02
C LYS A 401 -9.36 -4.35 -15.23
N LYS A 402 -8.62 -3.24 -15.08
CA LYS A 402 -8.28 -2.39 -16.21
C LYS A 402 -7.25 -3.07 -17.11
N SER A 403 -7.46 -2.99 -18.41
CA SER A 403 -6.45 -3.36 -19.39
C SER A 403 -5.28 -2.37 -19.35
N LEU A 404 -4.07 -2.90 -19.45
CA LEU A 404 -2.88 -2.09 -19.64
C LEU A 404 -2.89 -1.56 -21.07
N ARG A 405 -2.64 -0.26 -21.23
CA ARG A 405 -2.50 0.35 -22.56
C ARG A 405 -1.15 0.06 -23.19
N VAL A 406 -0.15 -0.18 -22.34
CA VAL A 406 1.26 -0.34 -22.70
C VAL A 406 1.84 -1.40 -21.77
N THR A 407 2.57 -2.36 -22.34
CA THR A 407 3.32 -3.36 -21.57
C THR A 407 4.79 -2.98 -21.45
N THR A 408 5.48 -3.58 -20.49
CA THR A 408 6.93 -3.39 -20.34
C THR A 408 7.69 -3.85 -21.59
N GLU A 409 7.22 -4.90 -22.25
CA GLU A 409 7.77 -5.47 -23.47
C GLU A 409 7.62 -4.52 -24.67
N ASP A 410 6.48 -3.82 -24.77
CA ASP A 410 6.28 -2.79 -25.81
C ASP A 410 7.29 -1.65 -25.62
N LEU A 411 7.45 -1.16 -24.38
CA LEU A 411 8.43 -0.12 -24.07
C LEU A 411 9.87 -0.56 -24.36
N LYS A 412 10.23 -1.82 -24.05
CA LYS A 412 11.56 -2.36 -24.37
C LYS A 412 11.85 -2.30 -25.88
N ARG A 413 10.86 -2.65 -26.72
CA ARG A 413 10.99 -2.59 -28.18
C ARG A 413 11.15 -1.14 -28.65
N GLU A 414 10.30 -0.24 -28.18
CA GLU A 414 10.35 1.17 -28.58
C GLU A 414 11.64 1.87 -28.17
N VAL A 415 12.17 1.53 -27.00
CA VAL A 415 13.47 2.05 -26.55
C VAL A 415 14.61 1.51 -27.41
N ALA A 416 14.56 0.23 -27.80
CA ALA A 416 15.53 -0.34 -28.73
C ALA A 416 15.45 0.33 -30.12
N ASP A 417 14.25 0.52 -30.64
CA ASP A 417 13.99 1.16 -31.93
C ASP A 417 14.40 2.63 -31.95
N SER A 418 14.36 3.31 -30.79
CA SER A 418 14.81 4.70 -30.67
C SER A 418 16.31 4.89 -30.93
N ARG A 419 17.13 3.84 -30.80
CA ARG A 419 18.61 3.91 -30.90
C ARG A 419 19.29 4.88 -29.91
N LEU A 420 18.56 5.36 -28.90
CA LEU A 420 19.07 6.30 -27.90
C LEU A 420 19.66 5.60 -26.66
N ALA A 421 19.26 4.36 -26.38
CA ALA A 421 19.67 3.66 -25.17
C ALA A 421 21.21 3.60 -25.02
N GLY A 422 21.73 4.29 -24.01
CA GLY A 422 23.17 4.41 -23.74
C GLY A 422 23.79 3.18 -23.08
N CYS A 423 22.96 2.27 -22.54
CA CYS A 423 23.38 1.07 -21.86
C CYS A 423 22.45 -0.10 -22.23
N PRO A 424 22.99 -1.27 -22.59
CA PRO A 424 22.21 -2.50 -22.64
C PRO A 424 21.63 -2.83 -21.26
N LEU A 425 20.40 -3.35 -21.23
CA LEU A 425 19.71 -3.76 -19.99
C LEU A 425 20.53 -4.73 -19.14
N ALA A 426 21.26 -5.66 -19.78
CA ALA A 426 22.09 -6.65 -19.10
C ALA A 426 23.32 -6.06 -18.36
N LEU A 427 23.71 -4.82 -18.68
CA LEU A 427 24.85 -4.11 -18.08
C LEU A 427 24.40 -2.94 -17.19
N LEU A 428 23.10 -2.87 -16.88
CA LEU A 428 22.53 -1.82 -16.06
C LEU A 428 22.92 -2.02 -14.60
N ALA A 429 23.43 -0.98 -13.97
CA ALA A 429 23.73 -1.02 -12.54
C ALA A 429 22.44 -0.93 -11.72
N ASP A 430 22.34 -1.74 -10.66
CA ASP A 430 21.12 -1.87 -9.85
C ASP A 430 20.60 -0.54 -9.27
N TYR A 431 21.49 0.41 -8.95
CA TYR A 431 21.05 1.70 -8.41
C TYR A 431 20.32 2.57 -9.45
N ARG A 432 20.57 2.37 -10.75
CA ARG A 432 19.92 3.14 -11.82
C ARG A 432 18.48 2.69 -12.05
N ASP A 433 18.19 1.40 -11.90
CA ASP A 433 16.82 0.90 -11.86
C ASP A 433 16.21 1.21 -10.50
N SER A 434 15.92 2.49 -10.23
CA SER A 434 15.25 2.92 -9.01
C SER A 434 14.47 4.21 -9.21
N PHE A 435 13.36 4.34 -8.46
CA PHE A 435 12.63 5.61 -8.38
C PHE A 435 13.52 6.76 -7.92
N ASP A 436 14.46 6.50 -7.00
CA ASP A 436 15.35 7.53 -6.44
C ASP A 436 16.28 8.11 -7.51
N TYR A 437 16.81 7.28 -8.39
CA TYR A 437 17.66 7.74 -9.49
C TYR A 437 16.88 8.57 -10.52
N VAL A 438 15.67 8.14 -10.87
CA VAL A 438 14.78 8.89 -11.78
C VAL A 438 14.41 10.25 -11.18
N LEU A 439 13.98 10.28 -9.91
CA LEU A 439 13.66 11.50 -9.18
C LEU A 439 14.85 12.44 -9.10
N SER A 440 16.04 11.92 -8.77
CA SER A 440 17.29 12.70 -8.70
C SER A 440 17.63 13.32 -10.06
N THR A 441 17.50 12.57 -11.16
CA THR A 441 17.74 13.07 -12.52
C THR A 441 16.78 14.21 -12.89
N LEU A 442 15.49 14.04 -12.60
CA LEU A 442 14.47 15.07 -12.84
C LEU A 442 14.68 16.32 -11.96
N GLN A 443 15.14 16.15 -10.72
CA GLN A 443 15.50 17.25 -9.83
C GLN A 443 16.73 18.03 -10.35
N VAL A 444 17.74 17.35 -10.90
CA VAL A 444 18.87 18.00 -11.57
C VAL A 444 18.40 18.86 -12.74
N LEU A 445 17.54 18.34 -13.61
CA LEU A 445 16.95 19.12 -14.71
C LEU A 445 16.18 20.35 -14.20
N LYS A 446 15.49 20.22 -13.06
CA LYS A 446 14.78 21.34 -12.41
C LYS A 446 15.77 22.41 -11.94
N LYS A 447 16.88 22.01 -11.32
CA LYS A 447 17.96 22.91 -10.90
C LYS A 447 18.62 23.64 -12.09
N ILE A 448 18.88 22.95 -13.20
CA ILE A 448 19.41 23.57 -14.44
C ILE A 448 18.45 24.65 -14.93
N LYS A 449 17.14 24.35 -14.93
CA LYS A 449 16.11 25.29 -15.37
C LYS A 449 16.03 26.54 -14.49
N THR A 450 16.33 26.45 -13.19
CA THR A 450 16.22 27.56 -12.22
C THR A 450 17.53 28.28 -11.91
N MET A 451 18.65 27.97 -12.59
CA MET A 451 19.98 28.53 -12.31
C MET A 451 20.45 28.38 -10.85
N SER A 452 20.22 27.20 -10.26
CA SER A 452 20.67 26.91 -8.90
C SER A 452 21.91 26.00 -8.87
N PHE A 453 22.80 26.12 -9.86
CA PHE A 453 24.04 25.35 -9.95
C PHE A 453 25.23 26.27 -9.64
N GLU A 454 26.05 25.88 -8.67
CA GLU A 454 27.22 26.65 -8.27
C GLU A 454 28.48 26.08 -8.94
N GLY A 455 29.50 26.91 -9.20
CA GLY A 455 30.79 26.43 -9.71
C GLY A 455 30.86 26.04 -11.19
N VAL A 456 29.82 26.32 -12.00
CA VAL A 456 29.81 26.07 -13.45
C VAL A 456 29.84 27.39 -14.24
N PRO A 457 30.66 27.51 -15.31
CA PRO A 457 30.65 28.69 -16.17
C PRO A 457 29.27 29.02 -16.76
N GLU A 458 28.85 30.28 -16.70
CA GLU A 458 27.53 30.76 -17.14
C GLU A 458 27.20 30.34 -18.59
N LEU A 459 28.18 30.43 -19.51
CA LEU A 459 28.01 30.05 -20.90
C LEU A 459 27.55 28.59 -21.10
N PHE A 460 28.11 27.65 -20.32
CA PHE A 460 27.70 26.25 -20.40
C PHE A 460 26.28 26.06 -19.86
N MET A 461 25.94 26.76 -18.78
CA MET A 461 24.60 26.71 -18.19
C MET A 461 23.54 27.29 -19.13
N GLU A 462 23.81 28.42 -19.78
CA GLU A 462 22.92 29.00 -20.79
C GLU A 462 22.66 28.00 -21.93
N ARG A 463 23.71 27.41 -22.49
CA ARG A 463 23.59 26.40 -23.57
C ARG A 463 22.83 25.14 -23.14
N LEU A 464 22.92 24.73 -21.88
CA LEU A 464 22.14 23.60 -21.32
C LEU A 464 20.68 23.98 -21.09
N ARG A 465 20.40 25.25 -20.77
CA ARG A 465 19.05 25.76 -20.51
C ARG A 465 18.24 26.02 -21.78
N GLU A 466 18.90 26.40 -22.88
CA GLU A 466 18.26 26.70 -24.16
C GLU A 466 17.16 25.71 -24.61
N PRO A 467 17.35 24.37 -24.57
CA PRO A 467 16.32 23.41 -24.99
C PRO A 467 15.11 23.38 -24.05
N LEU A 468 15.31 23.72 -22.77
CA LEU A 468 14.25 23.77 -21.75
C LEU A 468 13.37 25.00 -21.93
N GLU A 469 13.90 26.10 -22.46
CA GLU A 469 13.19 27.37 -22.61
C GLU A 469 12.63 27.59 -24.01
N SER A 470 13.46 27.39 -25.03
CA SER A 470 13.11 27.71 -26.41
C SER A 470 12.50 26.52 -27.11
N LYS A 471 11.21 26.65 -27.50
CA LYS A 471 10.53 25.63 -28.30
C LYS A 471 11.22 25.34 -29.64
N ARG A 472 11.90 26.34 -30.23
CA ARG A 472 12.63 26.18 -31.51
C ARG A 472 13.89 25.32 -31.38
N ARG A 473 14.51 25.32 -30.19
CA ARG A 473 15.73 24.55 -29.89
C ARG A 473 15.45 23.24 -29.14
N ARG A 474 14.17 22.84 -29.08
CA ARG A 474 13.69 21.70 -28.30
C ARG A 474 13.41 20.52 -29.22
N TYR A 475 13.96 19.37 -28.87
CA TYR A 475 13.56 18.10 -29.46
C TYR A 475 12.21 17.63 -28.90
N GLY A 476 11.34 17.03 -29.71
CA GLY A 476 9.96 16.69 -29.35
C GLY A 476 9.86 15.90 -28.04
N ALA A 477 10.74 14.92 -27.86
CA ALA A 477 10.83 14.03 -26.69
C ALA A 477 11.00 14.80 -25.36
N LEU A 478 11.75 15.92 -25.37
CA LEU A 478 12.00 16.72 -24.17
C LEU A 478 10.70 17.31 -23.57
N ASN A 479 9.63 17.44 -24.36
CA ASN A 479 8.34 17.86 -23.81
C ASN A 479 7.76 16.82 -22.82
N HIS A 480 8.03 15.54 -23.02
CA HIS A 480 7.60 14.49 -22.10
C HIS A 480 8.41 14.52 -20.81
N VAL A 481 9.72 14.76 -20.90
CA VAL A 481 10.57 15.01 -19.73
C VAL A 481 10.10 16.24 -18.94
N LEU A 482 9.75 17.34 -19.61
CA LEU A 482 9.20 18.53 -18.95
C LEU A 482 7.87 18.24 -18.23
N LYS A 483 7.02 17.37 -18.77
CA LYS A 483 5.81 16.88 -18.09
C LYS A 483 6.14 15.98 -16.89
N LEU A 484 7.17 15.14 -16.98
CA LEU A 484 7.64 14.35 -15.85
C LEU A 484 8.16 15.25 -14.72
N MET A 485 8.90 16.32 -15.06
CA MET A 485 9.39 17.29 -14.08
C MET A 485 8.27 17.98 -13.31
N SER A 486 7.12 18.25 -13.93
CA SER A 486 5.95 18.81 -13.22
C SER A 486 5.21 17.78 -12.36
N LYS A 487 5.48 16.48 -12.56
CA LYS A 487 4.90 15.35 -11.83
C LYS A 487 5.82 14.75 -10.76
N LEU A 488 6.91 15.43 -10.37
CA LEU A 488 7.86 14.97 -9.35
C LEU A 488 7.18 14.47 -8.06
N HIS A 489 6.32 15.29 -7.45
CA HIS A 489 5.58 14.91 -6.23
C HIS A 489 4.63 13.73 -6.45
N HIS A 490 4.12 13.57 -7.67
CA HIS A 490 3.27 12.43 -7.99
C HIS A 490 4.08 11.14 -8.06
N LEU A 491 5.27 11.16 -8.68
CA LEU A 491 6.22 10.03 -8.68
C LEU A 491 6.70 9.69 -7.27
N GLU A 492 7.02 10.68 -6.45
CA GLU A 492 7.39 10.49 -5.03
C GLU A 492 6.29 9.78 -4.25
N ARG A 493 5.02 10.19 -4.46
CA ARG A 493 3.86 9.55 -3.84
C ARG A 493 3.65 8.12 -4.35
N ILE A 494 3.88 7.86 -5.64
CA ILE A 494 3.73 6.51 -6.19
C ILE A 494 4.82 5.59 -5.64
N ARG A 495 6.06 6.06 -5.49
CA ARG A 495 7.15 5.31 -4.85
C ARG A 495 6.71 4.76 -3.48
N THR A 496 6.06 5.57 -2.66
CA THR A 496 5.53 5.13 -1.35
C THR A 496 4.32 4.20 -1.47
N CYS A 497 3.53 4.28 -2.55
CA CYS A 497 2.40 3.38 -2.79
C CYS A 497 2.82 2.00 -3.31
N VAL A 498 3.91 1.90 -4.08
CA VAL A 498 4.35 0.63 -4.68
C VAL A 498 5.29 -0.17 -3.77
N ASN A 499 5.98 0.51 -2.85
CA ASN A 499 6.81 -0.12 -1.82
C ASN A 499 6.71 0.71 -0.52
N PRO A 500 5.58 0.61 0.21
CA PRO A 500 5.40 1.34 1.46
C PRO A 500 6.50 0.93 2.45
N GLU A 501 7.16 1.93 3.04
CA GLU A 501 8.19 1.75 4.08
C GLU A 501 9.38 0.85 3.70
N GLY A 502 9.53 0.48 2.43
CA GLY A 502 10.60 -0.40 1.99
C GLY A 502 10.36 -1.87 2.33
N VAL A 503 9.10 -2.32 2.43
CA VAL A 503 8.72 -3.73 2.69
C VAL A 503 9.35 -4.70 1.70
N GLU A 504 9.54 -4.29 0.43
CA GLU A 504 10.23 -5.10 -0.60
C GLU A 504 11.74 -4.85 -0.68
N GLY A 505 12.30 -4.14 0.31
CA GLY A 505 13.69 -3.72 0.37
C GLY A 505 13.87 -2.21 0.22
N SER A 506 15.09 -1.74 0.47
CA SER A 506 15.46 -0.32 0.45
C SER A 506 15.44 0.32 -0.95
N ARG A 507 15.44 -0.50 -2.00
CA ARG A 507 15.40 -0.04 -3.41
C ARG A 507 14.15 -0.55 -4.09
N THR A 508 13.49 0.35 -4.79
CA THR A 508 12.25 0.06 -5.54
C THR A 508 12.54 0.15 -7.04
N PRO A 509 12.68 -0.98 -7.76
CA PRO A 509 13.05 -1.00 -9.17
C PRO A 509 11.94 -0.41 -10.04
N VAL A 510 12.22 0.72 -10.68
CA VAL A 510 11.21 1.48 -11.45
C VAL A 510 10.78 0.72 -12.70
N LEU A 511 11.69 -0.03 -13.34
CA LEU A 511 11.39 -0.79 -14.55
C LEU A 511 10.35 -1.89 -14.29
N LYS A 512 10.36 -2.51 -13.11
CA LYS A 512 9.34 -3.50 -12.70
C LYS A 512 7.95 -2.88 -12.46
N HIS A 513 7.87 -1.57 -12.30
CA HIS A 513 6.63 -0.85 -11.98
C HIS A 513 6.14 0.07 -13.12
N LEU A 514 6.71 -0.02 -14.34
CA LEU A 514 6.28 0.81 -15.47
C LEU A 514 4.80 0.61 -15.83
N GLU A 515 4.32 -0.64 -15.83
CA GLU A 515 2.90 -0.94 -16.06
C GLU A 515 2.02 -0.38 -14.95
N THR A 516 2.50 -0.39 -13.71
CA THR A 516 1.80 0.25 -12.58
C THR A 516 1.72 1.76 -12.79
N LEU A 517 2.80 2.40 -13.25
CA LEU A 517 2.79 3.83 -13.59
C LEU A 517 1.79 4.15 -14.70
N CYS A 518 1.61 3.27 -15.68
CA CYS A 518 0.57 3.41 -16.70
C CYS A 518 -0.83 3.53 -16.07
N LEU A 519 -1.13 2.69 -15.07
CA LEU A 519 -2.40 2.72 -14.34
C LEU A 519 -2.59 4.00 -13.50
N PHE A 520 -1.49 4.58 -13.01
CA PHE A 520 -1.50 5.90 -12.37
C PHE A 520 -1.64 7.08 -13.36
N GLY A 521 -1.78 6.81 -14.66
CA GLY A 521 -2.07 7.82 -15.68
C GLY A 521 -0.83 8.40 -16.36
N PHE A 522 0.32 7.75 -16.27
CA PHE A 522 1.49 8.12 -17.08
C PHE A 522 1.29 7.60 -18.52
N PRO A 523 1.32 8.48 -19.53
CA PRO A 523 1.22 8.08 -20.92
C PRO A 523 2.49 7.36 -21.38
N GLN A 524 2.36 6.59 -22.45
CA GLN A 524 3.44 5.80 -23.05
C GLN A 524 4.75 6.57 -23.24
N GLU A 525 4.67 7.77 -23.83
CA GLU A 525 5.84 8.61 -24.07
C GLU A 525 6.57 9.02 -22.78
N GLU A 526 5.82 9.30 -21.70
CA GLU A 526 6.45 9.61 -20.41
C GLU A 526 7.11 8.35 -19.79
N LEU A 527 6.52 7.17 -19.97
CA LEU A 527 7.11 5.91 -19.52
C LEU A 527 8.38 5.57 -20.30
N LYS A 528 8.39 5.83 -21.61
CA LYS A 528 9.57 5.69 -22.47
C LYS A 528 10.72 6.59 -21.99
N GLU A 529 10.44 7.84 -21.64
CA GLU A 529 11.47 8.72 -21.07
C GLU A 529 11.97 8.21 -19.70
N ILE A 530 11.10 7.70 -18.82
CA ILE A 530 11.55 7.07 -17.57
C ILE A 530 12.49 5.90 -17.86
N PHE A 531 12.16 5.06 -18.85
CA PHE A 531 13.01 3.96 -19.29
C PHE A 531 14.37 4.46 -19.79
N LEU A 532 14.38 5.49 -20.64
CA LEU A 532 15.60 6.10 -21.17
C LEU A 532 16.43 6.77 -20.07
N ILE A 533 15.84 7.39 -19.06
CA ILE A 533 16.58 7.92 -17.89
C ILE A 533 17.39 6.79 -17.25
N VAL A 534 16.75 5.63 -17.00
CA VAL A 534 17.38 4.47 -16.35
C VAL A 534 18.55 3.93 -17.18
N LEU A 535 18.36 3.74 -18.50
CA LEU A 535 19.42 3.25 -19.39
C LEU A 535 20.48 4.30 -19.74
N GLY A 536 20.13 5.58 -19.65
CA GLY A 536 20.84 6.69 -20.24
C GLY A 536 20.31 7.03 -21.64
N HIS A 537 20.05 8.31 -21.91
CA HIS A 537 19.56 8.82 -23.20
C HIS A 537 20.59 8.78 -24.34
N SER A 538 21.84 8.48 -24.03
CA SER A 538 22.90 8.21 -25.01
C SER A 538 24.11 7.58 -24.33
N SER A 539 25.08 7.12 -25.13
CA SER A 539 26.37 6.65 -24.63
C SER A 539 27.30 7.77 -24.13
N LEU A 540 26.91 9.06 -24.23
CA LEU A 540 27.74 10.20 -23.80
C LEU A 540 28.22 10.07 -22.37
N GLY A 541 27.34 9.78 -21.41
CA GLY A 541 27.74 9.64 -20.00
C GLY A 541 28.73 8.49 -19.76
N ARG A 542 28.65 7.40 -20.55
CA ARG A 542 29.60 6.28 -20.48
C ARG A 542 30.95 6.63 -21.10
N ILE A 543 30.97 7.45 -22.15
CA ILE A 543 32.20 7.97 -22.77
C ILE A 543 32.87 9.01 -21.85
N LEU A 544 32.07 9.88 -21.24
CA LEU A 544 32.52 10.87 -20.27
C LEU A 544 33.22 10.19 -19.08
N SER A 545 32.65 9.09 -18.57
CA SER A 545 33.27 8.26 -17.52
C SER A 545 34.39 7.33 -18.00
N GLY A 546 34.80 7.41 -19.27
CA GLY A 546 35.89 6.60 -19.84
C GLY A 546 35.54 5.13 -20.11
N LYS A 547 34.30 4.69 -19.83
CA LYS A 547 33.85 3.30 -19.96
C LYS A 547 33.63 2.84 -21.41
N MET A 548 33.49 3.79 -22.34
CA MET A 548 33.28 3.53 -23.76
C MET A 548 34.08 4.51 -24.62
N ASN A 549 34.29 4.15 -25.89
CA ASN A 549 34.90 5.05 -26.87
C ASN A 549 33.84 5.90 -27.59
N GLU A 550 34.27 6.96 -28.27
CA GLU A 550 33.35 7.86 -28.98
C GLU A 550 32.57 7.17 -30.12
N LYS A 551 33.10 6.07 -30.69
CA LYS A 551 32.40 5.27 -31.70
C LYS A 551 31.06 4.72 -31.19
N ALA A 552 30.88 4.60 -29.87
CA ALA A 552 29.61 4.21 -29.27
C ALA A 552 28.47 5.22 -29.50
N LEU A 553 28.76 6.43 -30.00
CA LEU A 553 27.76 7.42 -30.41
C LEU A 553 27.24 7.20 -31.83
N LYS A 554 27.81 6.23 -32.58
CA LYS A 554 27.40 5.92 -33.96
C LYS A 554 25.89 5.73 -34.12
N PRO A 555 25.17 4.96 -33.27
CA PRO A 555 23.73 4.80 -33.40
C PRO A 555 22.96 6.13 -33.33
N VAL A 556 23.37 7.03 -32.43
CA VAL A 556 22.74 8.36 -32.25
C VAL A 556 23.10 9.30 -33.41
N SER A 557 24.36 9.30 -33.87
CA SER A 557 24.77 10.12 -35.00
C SER A 557 24.13 9.64 -36.31
N ASP A 558 23.99 8.33 -36.50
CA ASP A 558 23.34 7.76 -37.68
C ASP A 558 21.84 8.09 -37.68
N LEU A 559 21.18 8.02 -36.52
CA LEU A 559 19.81 8.52 -36.36
C LEU A 559 19.71 10.01 -36.71
N ALA A 560 20.57 10.85 -36.13
CA ALA A 560 20.56 12.30 -36.37
C ALA A 560 20.76 12.67 -37.85
N ARG A 561 21.56 11.89 -38.60
CA ARG A 561 21.75 12.07 -40.05
C ARG A 561 20.50 11.80 -40.89
N THR A 562 19.53 11.06 -40.36
CA THR A 562 18.24 10.81 -41.04
C THR A 562 17.22 11.93 -40.86
N LEU A 563 17.48 12.85 -39.93
CA LEU A 563 16.58 13.96 -39.59
C LEU A 563 16.95 15.23 -40.36
N ASP A 564 16.06 16.22 -40.35
CA ASP A 564 16.41 17.55 -40.85
C ASP A 564 17.52 18.19 -39.99
N PRO A 565 18.34 19.10 -40.55
CA PRO A 565 19.49 19.65 -39.83
C PRO A 565 19.15 20.31 -38.49
N GLN A 566 17.99 20.97 -38.39
CA GLN A 566 17.59 21.66 -37.16
C GLN A 566 17.12 20.64 -36.11
N GLU A 567 16.33 19.65 -36.51
CA GLU A 567 15.87 18.57 -35.65
C GLU A 567 17.03 17.68 -35.18
N ALA A 568 18.00 17.39 -36.06
CA ALA A 568 19.23 16.69 -35.72
C ALA A 568 20.02 17.43 -34.62
N LEU A 569 20.22 18.75 -34.77
CA LEU A 569 20.87 19.56 -33.73
C LEU A 569 20.09 19.58 -32.42
N ASN A 570 18.76 19.63 -32.49
CA ASN A 570 17.89 19.57 -31.32
C ASN A 570 17.99 18.21 -30.60
N LEU A 571 18.07 17.10 -31.34
CA LEU A 571 18.30 15.77 -30.79
C LEU A 571 19.65 15.70 -30.07
N LEU A 572 20.73 16.21 -30.67
CA LEU A 572 22.04 16.21 -30.01
C LEU A 572 22.06 17.08 -28.74
N ARG A 573 21.36 18.22 -28.75
CA ARG A 573 21.19 19.07 -27.56
C ARG A 573 20.42 18.35 -26.46
N TYR A 574 19.38 17.60 -26.85
CA TYR A 574 18.60 16.74 -25.96
C TYR A 574 19.48 15.68 -25.29
N CYS A 575 20.25 14.92 -26.07
CA CYS A 575 21.18 13.92 -25.54
C CYS A 575 22.22 14.53 -24.59
N ARG A 576 22.81 15.68 -24.94
CA ARG A 576 23.77 16.39 -24.07
C ARG A 576 23.14 16.77 -22.73
N LEU A 577 21.96 17.40 -22.76
CA LEU A 577 21.25 17.83 -21.55
C LEU A 577 20.90 16.64 -20.64
N MET A 578 20.32 15.58 -21.21
CA MET A 578 19.95 14.40 -20.43
C MET A 578 21.17 13.68 -19.87
N SER A 579 22.23 13.50 -20.67
CA SER A 579 23.46 12.85 -20.20
C SER A 579 24.19 13.65 -19.12
N MET A 580 24.12 14.98 -19.14
CA MET A 580 24.57 15.81 -18.02
C MET A 580 23.79 15.48 -16.75
N ALA A 581 22.45 15.52 -16.83
CA ALA A 581 21.59 15.30 -15.67
C ALA A 581 21.73 13.89 -15.07
N GLU A 582 21.81 12.88 -15.93
CA GLU A 582 22.03 11.48 -15.54
C GLU A 582 23.40 11.27 -14.88
N THR A 583 24.44 11.95 -15.36
CA THR A 583 25.79 11.83 -14.78
C THR A 583 25.84 12.46 -13.39
N VAL A 584 25.25 13.65 -13.22
CA VAL A 584 25.13 14.30 -11.91
C VAL A 584 24.31 13.44 -10.94
N ALA A 585 23.16 12.92 -11.37
CA ALA A 585 22.31 12.05 -10.55
C ALA A 585 23.01 10.74 -10.15
N SER A 586 23.82 10.19 -11.07
CA SER A 586 24.59 8.96 -10.84
C SER A 586 25.70 9.15 -9.80
N ARG A 587 26.32 10.34 -9.75
CA ARG A 587 27.45 10.64 -8.85
C ARG A 587 27.02 11.31 -7.54
N ARG A 588 25.84 11.92 -7.52
CA ARG A 588 25.30 12.74 -6.42
C ARG A 588 26.12 14.00 -6.10
N THR A 589 27.10 14.32 -6.94
CA THR A 589 27.92 15.53 -6.88
C THR A 589 27.77 16.32 -8.18
N GLU A 590 27.94 17.63 -8.09
CA GLU A 590 27.92 18.50 -9.26
C GLU A 590 29.13 18.22 -10.16
N LEU A 591 28.99 18.45 -11.47
CA LEU A 591 30.08 18.25 -12.43
C LEU A 591 31.08 19.39 -12.32
N LYS A 592 32.37 19.05 -12.32
CA LYS A 592 33.45 20.05 -12.38
C LYS A 592 33.51 20.67 -13.78
N GLN A 593 34.12 21.86 -13.88
CA GLN A 593 34.26 22.59 -15.14
C GLN A 593 34.92 21.73 -16.24
N GLU A 594 35.95 20.95 -15.89
CA GLU A 594 36.70 20.11 -16.83
C GLU A 594 35.82 18.99 -17.41
N GLU A 595 34.88 18.47 -16.62
CA GLU A 595 33.95 17.44 -17.06
C GLU A 595 32.90 18.00 -18.02
N LEU A 596 32.45 19.22 -17.75
CA LEU A 596 31.52 19.92 -18.64
C LEU A 596 32.20 20.28 -19.95
N SER A 597 33.43 20.80 -19.92
CA SER A 597 34.22 21.01 -21.14
C SER A 597 34.31 19.73 -21.97
N GLU A 598 34.63 18.60 -21.34
CA GLU A 598 34.69 17.31 -22.03
C GLU A 598 33.34 16.89 -22.64
N LEU A 599 32.23 17.10 -21.93
CA LEU A 599 30.90 16.80 -22.45
C LEU A 599 30.54 17.68 -23.65
N PHE A 600 30.91 18.96 -23.62
CA PHE A 600 30.68 19.88 -24.74
C PHE A 600 31.57 19.55 -25.95
N ASP A 601 32.82 19.15 -25.72
CA ASP A 601 33.73 18.68 -26.79
C ASP A 601 33.20 17.42 -27.48
N LEU A 602 32.64 16.47 -26.70
CA LEU A 602 31.97 15.29 -27.24
C LEU A 602 30.72 15.66 -28.05
N TYR A 603 29.95 16.65 -27.58
CA TYR A 603 28.81 17.18 -28.33
C TYR A 603 29.24 17.80 -29.66
N GLU A 604 30.30 18.61 -29.68
CA GLU A 604 30.83 19.22 -30.90
C GLU A 604 31.35 18.18 -31.89
N SER A 605 31.96 17.11 -31.36
CA SER A 605 32.37 15.94 -32.15
C SER A 605 31.18 15.27 -32.84
N MET A 606 30.06 15.06 -32.13
CA MET A 606 28.83 14.54 -32.75
C MET A 606 28.29 15.47 -33.83
N VAL A 607 28.26 16.79 -33.56
CA VAL A 607 27.79 17.78 -34.55
C VAL A 607 28.62 17.70 -35.81
N ARG A 608 29.97 17.67 -35.71
CA ARG A 608 30.86 17.54 -36.86
C ARG A 608 30.56 16.29 -37.69
N VAL A 609 30.41 15.13 -37.05
CA VAL A 609 30.09 13.86 -37.72
C VAL A 609 28.71 13.92 -38.40
N VAL A 610 27.71 14.56 -37.78
CA VAL A 610 26.37 14.66 -38.36
C VAL A 610 26.31 15.65 -39.52
N THR A 611 27.00 16.79 -39.43
CA THR A 611 26.97 17.83 -40.46
C THR A 611 27.90 17.56 -41.64
N ASN A 612 29.02 16.85 -41.42
CA ASN A 612 29.95 16.49 -42.48
C ASN A 612 29.73 15.03 -42.93
N ARG A 613 29.20 14.83 -44.13
CA ARG A 613 28.91 13.49 -44.68
C ARG A 613 30.15 12.66 -44.98
N GLU A 614 31.30 13.29 -45.18
CA GLU A 614 32.57 12.61 -45.47
C GLU A 614 33.36 12.23 -44.21
N LEU A 615 32.91 12.71 -43.05
CA LEU A 615 33.53 12.46 -41.75
C LEU A 615 32.76 11.39 -41.00
N ASP A 616 33.40 10.26 -40.72
CA ASP A 616 32.89 9.25 -39.80
C ASP A 616 33.65 9.27 -38.47
N TRP A 617 33.21 8.43 -37.53
CA TRP A 617 33.86 8.33 -36.22
C TRP A 617 35.28 7.78 -36.31
N ASP A 618 35.61 7.00 -37.32
CA ASP A 618 36.95 6.44 -37.49
C ASP A 618 37.94 7.55 -37.87
N ARG A 619 37.60 8.33 -38.90
CA ARG A 619 38.40 9.49 -39.35
C ARG A 619 38.54 10.55 -38.26
N LEU A 620 37.45 10.88 -37.56
CA LEU A 620 37.51 11.88 -36.48
C LEU A 620 38.39 11.42 -35.31
N LEU A 621 38.36 10.12 -34.97
CA LEU A 621 39.21 9.57 -33.92
C LEU A 621 40.68 9.54 -34.34
N ASP A 622 40.98 9.24 -35.60
CA ASP A 622 42.34 9.28 -36.12
C ASP A 622 42.90 10.71 -36.09
N GLU A 623 42.09 11.72 -36.50
CA GLU A 623 42.43 13.15 -36.35
C GLU A 623 42.77 13.50 -34.90
N LYS A 624 41.95 13.06 -33.94
CA LYS A 624 42.18 13.31 -32.51
C LYS A 624 43.42 12.58 -31.98
N ILE A 625 43.65 11.34 -32.41
CA ILE A 625 44.83 10.57 -32.01
C ILE A 625 46.10 11.28 -32.47
N ILE A 626 46.13 11.76 -33.72
CA ILE A 626 47.26 12.52 -34.26
C ILE A 626 47.46 13.82 -33.47
N ALA A 627 46.39 14.57 -33.22
CA ALA A 627 46.45 15.85 -32.52
C ALA A 627 46.98 15.74 -31.07
N VAL A 628 46.71 14.63 -30.38
CA VAL A 628 47.14 14.40 -28.99
C VAL A 628 48.50 13.67 -28.91
N GLY A 629 49.17 13.45 -30.03
CA GLY A 629 50.52 12.86 -30.08
C GLY A 629 50.54 11.33 -30.01
N GLY A 630 49.46 10.66 -30.43
CA GLY A 630 49.39 9.21 -30.61
C GLY A 630 48.44 8.48 -29.66
N ILE A 631 48.42 7.14 -29.78
CA ILE A 631 47.46 6.27 -29.08
C ILE A 631 47.72 6.25 -27.56
N ARG A 632 48.98 6.33 -27.13
CA ARG A 632 49.36 6.22 -25.71
C ARG A 632 48.79 7.36 -24.86
N PRO A 633 48.95 8.66 -25.22
CA PRO A 633 48.25 9.75 -24.54
C PRO A 633 46.73 9.59 -24.49
N MET A 634 46.11 9.12 -25.58
CA MET A 634 44.68 8.83 -25.63
C MET A 634 44.24 7.74 -24.65
N ALA A 635 45.04 6.68 -24.50
CA ALA A 635 44.79 5.63 -23.52
C ALA A 635 44.90 6.15 -22.09
N ILE A 636 45.94 6.94 -21.79
CA ILE A 636 46.12 7.58 -20.47
C ILE A 636 44.92 8.48 -20.15
N ARG A 637 44.46 9.28 -21.12
CA ARG A 637 43.29 10.15 -20.97
C ARG A 637 42.03 9.36 -20.59
N LYS A 638 41.82 8.18 -21.17
CA LYS A 638 40.70 7.29 -20.81
C LYS A 638 40.82 6.73 -19.39
N VAL A 639 42.02 6.29 -19.00
CA VAL A 639 42.27 5.78 -17.63
C VAL A 639 42.00 6.89 -16.61
N LEU A 640 42.47 8.10 -16.86
CA LEU A 640 42.21 9.25 -15.98
C LEU A 640 40.72 9.58 -15.85
N LYS A 641 39.93 9.47 -16.93
CA LYS A 641 38.46 9.60 -16.84
C LYS A 641 37.82 8.51 -15.98
N MET A 642 38.30 7.27 -16.09
CA MET A 642 37.81 6.15 -15.26
C MET A 642 38.14 6.36 -13.79
N MET A 643 39.30 6.96 -13.48
CA MET A 643 39.72 7.36 -12.13
C MET A 643 39.13 8.70 -11.67
N ASN A 644 38.22 9.30 -12.45
CA ASN A 644 37.62 10.61 -12.15
C ASN A 644 38.63 11.79 -12.03
N GLN A 645 39.80 11.68 -12.65
CA GLN A 645 40.88 12.66 -12.60
C GLN A 645 40.85 13.62 -13.81
N PHE A 646 39.75 14.35 -13.98
CA PHE A 646 39.51 15.22 -15.14
C PHE A 646 40.47 16.41 -15.25
N ARG A 647 41.00 16.89 -14.13
CA ARG A 647 41.99 17.97 -14.09
C ARG A 647 43.27 17.62 -14.86
N PHE A 648 43.65 16.35 -14.88
CA PHE A 648 44.92 15.89 -15.46
C PHE A 648 44.79 15.39 -16.90
N LEU A 649 43.63 15.54 -17.56
CA LEU A 649 43.42 14.97 -18.90
C LEU A 649 44.41 15.51 -19.95
N ASN A 650 44.75 16.80 -19.86
CA ASN A 650 45.70 17.45 -20.76
C ASN A 650 47.07 17.71 -20.10
N GLN A 651 47.20 17.37 -18.82
CA GLN A 651 48.37 17.63 -17.96
C GLN A 651 48.89 16.35 -17.30
N TRP A 652 48.62 15.18 -17.90
CA TRP A 652 49.02 13.90 -17.33
C TRP A 652 50.53 13.74 -17.08
N PRO A 653 51.47 14.41 -17.80
CA PRO A 653 52.88 14.34 -17.45
C PRO A 653 53.19 14.86 -16.04
N GLU A 654 52.40 15.82 -15.52
CA GLU A 654 52.54 16.35 -14.16
C GLU A 654 52.34 15.25 -13.09
N LEU A 655 51.61 14.19 -13.40
CA LEU A 655 51.44 13.03 -12.51
C LEU A 655 52.76 12.29 -12.26
N LYS A 656 53.76 12.42 -13.14
CA LYS A 656 55.09 11.82 -12.92
C LYS A 656 55.78 12.46 -11.73
N ASP A 657 55.65 13.78 -11.62
CA ASP A 657 56.34 14.62 -10.65
C ASP A 657 55.64 14.62 -9.27
N LYS A 658 54.46 13.99 -9.16
CA LYS A 658 53.73 13.80 -7.90
C LYS A 658 54.41 12.78 -6.98
N GLY A 659 54.41 13.05 -5.67
CA GLY A 659 54.93 12.15 -4.65
C GLY A 659 54.11 10.86 -4.49
N GLU A 660 54.63 9.86 -3.78
CA GLU A 660 53.95 8.57 -3.57
C GLU A 660 52.60 8.75 -2.87
N MET A 661 52.55 9.48 -1.76
CA MET A 661 51.30 9.76 -1.02
C MET A 661 50.27 10.53 -1.87
N GLU A 662 50.72 11.46 -2.73
CA GLU A 662 49.81 12.17 -3.64
C GLU A 662 49.22 11.23 -4.69
N LYS A 663 50.03 10.29 -5.21
CA LYS A 663 49.57 9.27 -6.17
C LYS A 663 48.60 8.29 -5.53
N GLU A 664 48.85 7.86 -4.30
CA GLU A 664 47.95 7.01 -3.51
C GLU A 664 46.60 7.71 -3.28
N THR A 665 46.64 8.97 -2.86
CA THR A 665 45.42 9.79 -2.68
C THR A 665 44.65 9.95 -3.99
N LEU A 666 45.33 10.19 -5.12
CA LEU A 666 44.68 10.33 -6.43
C LEU A 666 44.11 9.01 -6.98
N ALA A 667 44.58 7.87 -6.47
CA ALA A 667 44.08 6.55 -6.83
C ALA A 667 42.92 6.08 -5.93
N ASP A 668 42.46 6.93 -4.99
CA ASP A 668 41.53 6.54 -3.92
C ASP A 668 42.01 5.26 -3.19
N TYR A 669 43.32 5.15 -2.96
CA TYR A 669 43.89 4.02 -2.23
C TYR A 669 43.51 4.13 -0.75
N ASP A 670 42.73 3.17 -0.26
CA ASP A 670 42.44 2.99 1.16
C ASP A 670 43.34 1.86 1.70
N PRO A 671 44.20 2.11 2.69
CA PRO A 671 45.08 1.09 3.26
C PRO A 671 44.35 0.06 4.15
N GLU A 672 43.06 0.23 4.45
CA GLU A 672 42.23 -0.71 5.25
C GLU A 672 41.69 -1.92 4.49
#